data_AF-A0A9P5QYG7-F1
#
_entry.id   AF-A0A9P5QYG7-F1
#
_cell.length_a   1.000
_cell.length_b   1.000
_cell.length_c   1.000
_cell.angle_alpha   90.00
_cell.angle_beta   90.00
_cell.angle_gamma   90.00
#
_symmetry.space_group_name_H-M   'P 1'
#
loop_
_entity.id
_entity.type
_entity.pdbx_description
1 polymer ?
#
loop_
_entity_poly.entity_id
_entity_poly.type
_entity_poly.pdbx_seq_one_letter_code
_entity_poly.pdbx_strand_id
1 'polypeptide(L)'
;MVKFNPFRTTHENNTSNSSVSSVQDKTAHHKRPSSSRRSSYESATQGNGVVLAKNERYDSAQDHGHHHSRPASVNATFNDGIVMESGWRGYLVVFGGFLIIMVAIGYVSIYGIFQSKYDEIFRDRGASASSISFVGSLAVGFQFGFTIISGPVMNRFGHKVVLWSGTIIGSLGLLLASWATELWHLYLTQGVMFGIGVSLLNLAATAIPPLWYDKHRGLAMGVCFCGAGVGGLVFGFLIPALIEKLGISWTLRIYAIIHFVCTAFASIVMRAPRQLSGPPIDPRKDTINLAILKDRGFIIWLLAATLFGFAYIVPFAYLPGYAKDIVGLDPNIQGGQLLSITSAANAVGRIVIGIAGDRLGAIRVAAFSFIAAGASCFVWMFAESFGALIGFSILYGFFSGAFFTLVASITANIVGLTHLGSGLTVIFLTNTPGNLFTLPIAGKMIESAADYKNMIGYNSAMFLSGGALLCYLICLDHEPGLGDSPTESTDMLRPLLDMSIAWKRKELKDSPMNILVYSGDGASRASVIHTINSLRSLVGQHYDVMKIDDNGLLAEPWEDSTSLLVIPGGRDLPYVRDLSGPTNDKIRNYVHSGGKFFGICAGAYYASDRVNFECGSPLEVQGLRDLKFFPGECRGAVYPGFVYGSEAGARSAGIRLNRDLFAKDQFGFNETKVYFNGGGYFVDAEKYPGTQILAWYSGEPCEIIPDTKTPKAAMIACQVGQGLAVLTGVHPEYDATNMDPRNPEYGSQPNVVTWLLEKEHERRVLLGNVLAKMGLKVMQSAPYHPNINSAAGAIQGIPAITPLYLASIQPSYTADLTRILSGLTSADHQIREVNDTFQLVQSLQHPVPVHTPTTIETKEGDGEEKVTKNIVLCLNEPPSANLTPEFDMSLYFGHLQQARQMRNTRESNSFIFGNSLMYGQVVTSTQTMLDKNFGLCQQLPDGFVCSATIQVAGRGRGRNSWISPPGCLQFSMVLRHPVKASHASAVFVQYLVALAVVEGVCSLPGYEDIPLRLKWPNDIYAEAPLEHPSQACAATARGSDGQEHRRPKMIKIGGVLVNSNFSESEFLLVIGCGVNTTNPNPTTSINHLVRYHNKVTGKNLPLFSQETLLAQVLFKFEQLYKQFLGGDGRGFAQFEEIYYKRWLHSNSLVTLTTVTPNKRVRIKGITLDYGLLRTVAVDNQERDIVGEEYRLQPDGNSFDMLKGLISQKS
;
A
#
# COMPACT_ATOMS: atom_id res chain seq x y z
N MET A 1 66.93 -37.51 -18.63
CA MET A 1 66.87 -36.36 -19.57
C MET A 1 65.92 -35.33 -18.97
N VAL A 2 66.40 -34.46 -18.06
CA VAL A 2 66.91 -33.08 -18.30
C VAL A 2 65.71 -32.17 -18.64
N LYS A 3 65.23 -31.23 -17.80
CA LYS A 3 65.88 -30.19 -16.97
C LYS A 3 64.91 -29.73 -15.85
N PHE A 4 65.29 -29.80 -14.57
CA PHE A 4 65.87 -28.74 -13.71
C PHE A 4 64.86 -28.04 -12.77
N ASN A 5 64.83 -28.51 -11.52
CA ASN A 5 64.65 -27.74 -10.27
C ASN A 5 65.88 -26.80 -10.08
N PRO A 6 65.96 -25.77 -9.20
CA PRO A 6 65.83 -25.99 -7.75
C PRO A 6 65.54 -24.77 -6.80
N PHE A 7 65.39 -25.12 -5.50
CA PHE A 7 65.84 -24.38 -4.28
C PHE A 7 65.03 -23.13 -3.82
N ARG A 8 64.79 -22.87 -2.52
CA ARG A 8 65.31 -23.41 -1.24
C ARG A 8 64.52 -22.81 -0.05
N THR A 9 64.35 -23.62 1.01
CA THR A 9 64.45 -23.28 2.47
C THR A 9 63.46 -22.31 3.13
N THR A 10 63.07 -22.43 4.40
CA THR A 10 63.64 -23.12 5.60
C THR A 10 62.59 -23.12 6.72
N HIS A 11 62.55 -24.21 7.52
CA HIS A 11 62.45 -24.31 8.99
C HIS A 11 61.34 -23.53 9.76
N GLU A 12 60.70 -24.01 10.83
CA GLU A 12 60.79 -25.26 11.60
C GLU A 12 59.70 -25.28 12.67
N ASN A 13 59.27 -26.52 13.02
CA ASN A 13 59.04 -27.10 14.36
C ASN A 13 58.13 -26.37 15.36
N ASN A 14 57.34 -27.01 16.22
CA ASN A 14 57.03 -28.40 16.61
C ASN A 14 56.01 -28.20 17.77
N THR A 15 55.15 -29.09 18.22
CA THR A 15 55.05 -30.55 18.18
C THR A 15 53.73 -30.96 18.85
N SER A 16 53.22 -32.14 18.43
CA SER A 16 52.69 -33.26 19.24
C SER A 16 51.46 -33.02 20.17
N ASN A 17 50.56 -33.97 20.46
CA ASN A 17 50.43 -35.42 20.26
C ASN A 17 48.92 -35.77 20.41
N SER A 18 48.31 -36.64 19.59
CA SER A 18 47.94 -38.05 19.88
C SER A 18 47.38 -38.30 21.30
N SER A 19 46.36 -39.13 21.59
CA SER A 19 45.48 -40.03 20.85
C SER A 19 44.67 -40.81 21.91
N VAL A 20 43.38 -41.01 21.66
CA VAL A 20 42.63 -42.30 21.70
C VAL A 20 42.47 -43.13 23.01
N SER A 21 41.28 -43.78 23.04
CA SER A 21 40.85 -45.03 23.72
C SER A 21 40.10 -44.84 25.05
N SER A 22 39.03 -45.57 25.37
CA SER A 22 38.20 -46.64 24.76
C SER A 22 37.02 -46.88 25.74
N VAL A 23 35.85 -47.47 25.42
CA VAL A 23 35.52 -48.92 25.35
C VAL A 23 33.98 -48.97 25.12
N GLN A 24 33.44 -49.48 23.99
CA GLN A 24 32.74 -50.79 23.78
C GLN A 24 31.69 -51.17 24.86
N ASP A 25 30.44 -51.57 24.57
CA ASP A 25 29.98 -52.76 23.83
C ASP A 25 28.45 -52.62 23.53
N LYS A 26 27.95 -52.96 22.31
CA LYS A 26 27.13 -54.15 21.92
C LYS A 26 25.72 -54.24 22.59
N THR A 27 24.58 -54.53 21.93
CA THR A 27 24.30 -55.36 20.74
C THR A 27 22.82 -55.25 20.29
N ALA A 28 22.59 -55.41 18.97
CA ALA A 28 21.47 -56.09 18.26
C ALA A 28 20.01 -55.60 18.42
N HIS A 29 19.10 -55.60 17.43
CA HIS A 29 18.96 -55.89 15.98
C HIS A 29 17.56 -55.28 15.63
N HIS A 30 17.20 -54.72 14.47
CA HIS A 30 17.26 -55.28 13.12
C HIS A 30 16.80 -54.25 12.06
N LYS A 31 17.46 -54.30 10.89
CA LYS A 31 16.98 -54.01 9.51
C LYS A 31 16.69 -52.57 9.05
N ARG A 32 17.75 -51.97 8.47
CA ARG A 32 17.76 -51.10 7.27
C ARG A 32 17.66 -51.96 5.98
N PRO A 33 17.29 -51.43 4.79
CA PRO A 33 18.18 -50.61 3.90
C PRO A 33 17.42 -49.42 3.24
N SER A 34 17.98 -48.40 2.58
CA SER A 34 19.29 -47.98 2.07
C SER A 34 19.11 -46.53 1.56
N SER A 35 19.89 -45.51 1.97
CA SER A 35 21.05 -44.92 1.24
C SER A 35 20.85 -44.83 -0.29
N SER A 36 21.10 -43.75 -1.04
CA SER A 36 22.06 -42.63 -0.98
C SER A 36 21.69 -41.67 -2.14
N ARG A 37 21.94 -40.36 -2.11
CA ARG A 37 23.24 -39.72 -2.39
C ARG A 37 23.22 -38.25 -1.96
N ARG A 38 24.29 -37.85 -1.26
CA ARG A 38 24.82 -36.49 -1.22
C ARG A 38 25.43 -36.13 -2.57
N SER A 39 25.34 -34.85 -2.95
CA SER A 39 26.47 -33.96 -3.28
C SER A 39 26.13 -32.98 -4.39
N SER A 40 26.76 -31.80 -4.28
CA SER A 40 26.98 -30.76 -5.29
C SER A 40 25.75 -30.03 -5.79
N TYR A 41 25.47 -28.85 -5.24
CA TYR A 41 25.93 -27.57 -5.79
C TYR A 41 25.69 -26.48 -4.74
N GLU A 42 26.75 -26.17 -3.99
CA GLU A 42 26.91 -24.86 -3.34
C GLU A 42 27.21 -23.80 -4.41
N SER A 43 26.91 -22.55 -4.05
CA SER A 43 27.13 -21.29 -4.79
C SER A 43 26.02 -20.86 -5.75
N ALA A 44 25.01 -20.15 -5.22
CA ALA A 44 24.46 -18.92 -5.81
C ALA A 44 23.39 -18.27 -4.90
N THR A 45 23.59 -16.97 -4.60
CA THR A 45 22.60 -15.93 -4.17
C THR A 45 22.03 -16.05 -2.75
N GLN A 46 22.22 -15.14 -1.78
CA GLN A 46 22.24 -13.67 -1.71
C GLN A 46 21.10 -12.98 -2.48
N GLY A 47 20.01 -12.64 -1.78
CA GLY A 47 18.92 -11.81 -2.27
C GLY A 47 17.82 -11.59 -1.22
N ASN A 48 17.57 -10.33 -0.85
CA ASN A 48 16.44 -9.87 -0.03
C ASN A 48 15.11 -10.13 -0.75
N GLY A 49 14.21 -10.90 -0.15
CA GLY A 49 12.89 -11.22 -0.72
C GLY A 49 11.72 -10.58 0.05
N VAL A 50 10.81 -9.93 -0.70
CA VAL A 50 9.55 -9.35 -0.24
C VAL A 50 8.46 -10.44 -0.19
N VAL A 51 7.65 -10.47 0.87
CA VAL A 51 6.51 -11.39 1.01
C VAL A 51 5.30 -10.81 0.26
N LEU A 52 4.88 -11.47 -0.82
CA LEU A 52 3.63 -11.16 -1.52
C LEU A 52 2.42 -11.65 -0.72
N ALA A 53 1.33 -10.88 -0.72
CA ALA A 53 0.09 -11.23 -0.02
C ALA A 53 -0.45 -12.60 -0.47
N LYS A 54 -0.62 -13.52 0.48
CA LYS A 54 -1.15 -14.87 0.23
C LYS A 54 -2.67 -14.82 0.01
N ASN A 55 -3.15 -15.58 -0.97
CA ASN A 55 -4.58 -15.74 -1.20
C ASN A 55 -5.07 -16.99 -0.44
N GLU A 56 -5.73 -16.80 0.71
CA GLU A 56 -6.06 -17.87 1.69
C GLU A 56 -6.96 -19.01 1.16
N ARG A 57 -7.52 -18.87 -0.06
CA ARG A 57 -8.41 -19.87 -0.71
C ARG A 57 -7.73 -21.19 -1.09
N TYR A 58 -6.44 -21.17 -1.44
CA TYR A 58 -5.78 -22.33 -2.05
C TYR A 58 -4.63 -22.90 -1.21
N ASP A 59 -4.05 -22.09 -0.32
CA ASP A 59 -2.94 -22.48 0.54
C ASP A 59 -3.37 -23.30 1.77
N SER A 60 -4.68 -23.44 2.01
CA SER A 60 -5.29 -24.20 3.13
C SER A 60 -5.68 -25.65 2.77
N ALA A 61 -5.47 -26.08 1.51
CA ALA A 61 -6.04 -27.34 1.00
C ALA A 61 -5.31 -28.64 1.39
N GLN A 62 -4.33 -28.61 2.32
CA GLN A 62 -3.63 -29.80 2.81
C GLN A 62 -4.07 -30.28 4.20
N ASP A 63 -5.00 -29.61 4.89
CA ASP A 63 -5.65 -30.14 6.09
C ASP A 63 -7.19 -30.16 5.92
N HIS A 64 -7.79 -31.29 6.30
CA HIS A 64 -9.14 -31.73 5.93
C HIS A 64 -10.32 -30.81 6.35
N GLY A 65 -11.39 -30.79 5.52
CA GLY A 65 -12.78 -30.55 5.96
C GLY A 65 -13.62 -29.63 5.06
N HIS A 66 -14.62 -30.19 4.37
CA HIS A 66 -15.54 -29.51 3.46
C HIS A 66 -16.37 -28.39 4.12
N HIS A 67 -16.16 -27.13 3.72
CA HIS A 67 -17.17 -26.06 3.80
C HIS A 67 -17.18 -25.22 2.51
N HIS A 68 -18.36 -25.10 1.90
CA HIS A 68 -18.59 -24.33 0.68
C HIS A 68 -18.39 -22.83 0.94
N SER A 69 -17.28 -22.28 0.47
CA SER A 69 -16.99 -20.84 0.47
C SER A 69 -17.61 -20.17 -0.77
N ARG A 70 -18.25 -19.00 -0.60
CA ARG A 70 -18.82 -18.20 -1.69
C ARG A 70 -17.72 -17.52 -2.54
N PRO A 71 -17.97 -17.26 -3.84
CA PRO A 71 -17.04 -16.53 -4.72
C PRO A 71 -16.84 -15.08 -4.25
N ALA A 72 -15.68 -14.50 -4.58
CA ALA A 72 -15.29 -13.16 -4.17
C ALA A 72 -15.89 -12.17 -5.16
N SER A 73 -16.27 -10.98 -4.70
CA SER A 73 -16.80 -9.91 -5.56
C SER A 73 -15.82 -9.59 -6.69
N VAL A 74 -16.26 -9.81 -7.92
CA VAL A 74 -15.57 -9.78 -9.21
C VAL A 74 -15.18 -8.35 -9.64
N ASN A 75 -15.59 -7.31 -8.88
CA ASN A 75 -15.24 -5.90 -9.12
C ASN A 75 -14.14 -5.34 -8.18
N ALA A 76 -13.34 -6.19 -7.53
CA ALA A 76 -12.23 -5.70 -6.72
C ALA A 76 -11.15 -5.04 -7.60
N THR A 77 -11.04 -3.71 -7.53
CA THR A 77 -9.83 -2.99 -7.92
C THR A 77 -8.72 -3.39 -6.95
N PHE A 78 -7.67 -4.04 -7.45
CA PHE A 78 -6.48 -4.36 -6.67
C PHE A 78 -5.86 -3.06 -6.15
N ASN A 79 -5.86 -2.88 -4.83
CA ASN A 79 -5.14 -1.81 -4.16
C ASN A 79 -4.05 -2.46 -3.29
N ASP A 80 -3.16 -3.22 -3.94
CA ASP A 80 -1.96 -3.74 -3.31
C ASP A 80 -0.99 -2.57 -3.22
N GLY A 81 -0.66 -2.11 -2.01
CA GLY A 81 0.18 -0.94 -1.73
C GLY A 81 1.65 -1.06 -2.16
N ILE A 82 1.94 -1.60 -3.34
CA ILE A 82 3.25 -1.66 -3.98
C ILE A 82 3.26 -0.56 -5.05
N VAL A 83 3.88 0.58 -4.74
CA VAL A 83 4.22 1.57 -5.77
C VAL A 83 5.33 0.97 -6.63
N MET A 84 4.96 0.23 -7.67
CA MET A 84 5.88 -0.07 -8.77
C MET A 84 6.04 1.23 -9.56
N GLU A 85 7.14 1.94 -9.37
CA GLU A 85 7.51 3.05 -10.25
C GLU A 85 7.60 2.52 -11.68
N SER A 86 6.61 2.86 -12.50
CA SER A 86 6.58 2.58 -13.93
C SER A 86 7.48 3.58 -14.65
N GLY A 87 8.77 3.56 -14.33
CA GLY A 87 9.79 4.34 -15.04
C GLY A 87 10.05 3.80 -16.46
N TRP A 88 11.01 4.38 -17.18
CA TRP A 88 11.38 4.02 -18.56
C TRP A 88 11.59 2.52 -18.82
N ARG A 89 11.98 1.77 -17.77
CA ARG A 89 12.15 0.31 -17.83
C ARG A 89 10.83 -0.44 -18.03
N GLY A 90 9.73 0.02 -17.41
CA GLY A 90 8.41 -0.57 -17.63
C GLY A 90 8.02 -0.49 -19.11
N TYR A 91 8.24 0.66 -19.75
CA TYR A 91 7.98 0.84 -21.18
C TYR A 91 8.84 -0.08 -22.06
N LEU A 92 10.12 -0.26 -21.73
CA LEU A 92 10.97 -1.22 -22.45
C LEU A 92 10.52 -2.68 -22.29
N VAL A 93 10.01 -3.05 -21.13
CA VAL A 93 9.47 -4.40 -20.89
C VAL A 93 8.20 -4.61 -21.72
N VAL A 94 7.31 -3.62 -21.77
CA VAL A 94 6.10 -3.65 -22.62
C VAL A 94 6.49 -3.72 -24.09
N PHE A 95 7.48 -2.94 -24.52
CA PHE A 95 7.99 -2.96 -25.90
C PHE A 95 8.66 -4.29 -26.27
N GLY A 96 9.41 -4.90 -25.34
CA GLY A 96 9.97 -6.24 -25.51
C GLY A 96 8.87 -7.29 -25.68
N GLY A 97 7.83 -7.23 -24.85
CA GLY A 97 6.63 -8.06 -25.00
C GLY A 97 5.93 -7.85 -26.35
N PHE A 98 5.77 -6.59 -26.78
CA PHE A 98 5.22 -6.23 -28.09
C PHE A 98 5.98 -6.90 -29.24
N LEU A 99 7.32 -6.83 -29.23
CA LEU A 99 8.13 -7.45 -30.27
C LEU A 99 8.00 -8.98 -30.30
N ILE A 100 7.93 -9.62 -29.13
CA ILE A 100 7.67 -11.06 -29.04
C ILE A 100 6.32 -11.38 -29.66
N ILE A 101 5.25 -10.72 -29.21
CA ILE A 101 3.89 -11.00 -29.68
C ILE A 101 3.74 -10.71 -31.18
N MET A 102 4.45 -9.69 -31.69
CA MET A 102 4.49 -9.35 -33.11
C MET A 102 5.00 -10.49 -33.99
N VAL A 103 6.13 -11.12 -33.64
CA VAL A 103 6.70 -12.20 -34.46
C VAL A 103 6.11 -13.58 -34.13
N ALA A 104 5.59 -13.76 -32.91
CA ALA A 104 4.97 -15.01 -32.46
C ALA A 104 3.51 -15.15 -32.91
N ILE A 105 2.65 -14.22 -32.50
CA ILE A 105 1.21 -14.28 -32.81
C ILE A 105 0.93 -13.65 -34.18
N GLY A 106 1.72 -12.65 -34.60
CA GLY A 106 1.60 -12.12 -35.97
C GLY A 106 1.83 -13.20 -37.03
N TYR A 107 2.74 -14.16 -36.79
CA TYR A 107 2.90 -15.35 -37.63
C TYR A 107 1.59 -16.15 -37.77
N VAL A 108 0.87 -16.37 -36.67
CA VAL A 108 -0.40 -17.12 -36.67
C VAL A 108 -1.44 -16.40 -37.54
N SER A 109 -1.51 -15.07 -37.44
CA SER A 109 -2.42 -14.26 -38.24
C SER A 109 -2.16 -14.31 -39.74
N ILE A 110 -0.92 -14.62 -40.17
CA ILE A 110 -0.54 -14.71 -41.59
C ILE A 110 -0.31 -16.15 -42.06
N TYR A 111 -0.59 -17.14 -41.21
CA TYR A 111 -0.32 -18.54 -41.53
C TYR A 111 -1.08 -19.01 -42.79
N GLY A 112 -2.27 -18.46 -43.06
CA GLY A 112 -3.04 -18.75 -44.27
C GLY A 112 -2.27 -18.56 -45.58
N ILE A 113 -1.32 -17.60 -45.63
CA ILE A 113 -0.47 -17.37 -46.80
C ILE A 113 0.51 -18.54 -47.01
N PHE A 114 1.13 -19.01 -45.92
CA PHE A 114 1.98 -20.20 -45.95
C PHE A 114 1.17 -21.46 -46.32
N GLN A 115 -0.02 -21.59 -45.75
CA GLN A 115 -0.93 -22.71 -46.03
C GLN A 115 -1.30 -22.78 -47.51
N SER A 116 -1.68 -21.65 -48.13
CA SER A 116 -1.99 -21.58 -49.56
C SER A 116 -0.80 -22.06 -50.41
N LYS A 117 0.42 -21.63 -50.05
CA LYS A 117 1.62 -22.05 -50.80
C LYS A 117 1.96 -23.52 -50.60
N TYR A 118 1.71 -24.07 -49.41
CA TYR A 118 1.89 -25.50 -49.14
C TYR A 118 0.84 -26.35 -49.86
N ASP A 119 -0.38 -25.84 -50.03
CA ASP A 119 -1.42 -26.48 -50.83
C ASP A 119 -0.94 -26.68 -52.28
N GLU A 120 -0.40 -25.64 -52.92
CA GLU A 120 0.18 -25.73 -54.26
C GLU A 120 1.32 -26.77 -54.37
N ILE A 121 2.09 -27.00 -53.30
CA ILE A 121 3.26 -27.89 -53.33
C ILE A 121 2.90 -29.35 -53.04
N PHE A 122 1.99 -29.59 -52.08
CA PHE A 122 1.74 -30.92 -51.53
C PHE A 122 0.40 -31.54 -51.94
N ARG A 123 -0.54 -30.76 -52.49
CA ARG A 123 -1.85 -31.29 -52.90
C ARG A 123 -1.77 -32.22 -54.10
N ASP A 124 -0.92 -31.88 -55.07
CA ASP A 124 -0.59 -32.75 -56.21
C ASP A 124 0.13 -34.05 -55.78
N ARG A 125 0.65 -34.09 -54.55
CA ARG A 125 1.29 -35.26 -53.93
C ARG A 125 0.33 -36.08 -53.05
N GLY A 126 -0.98 -35.77 -53.09
CA GLY A 126 -2.03 -36.52 -52.38
C GLY A 126 -2.31 -36.07 -50.94
N ALA A 127 -1.77 -34.92 -50.49
CA ALA A 127 -2.09 -34.38 -49.17
C ALA A 127 -3.49 -33.74 -49.15
N SER A 128 -4.28 -34.00 -48.10
CA SER A 128 -5.57 -33.34 -47.90
C SER A 128 -5.40 -31.90 -47.37
N ALA A 129 -6.39 -31.04 -47.63
CA ALA A 129 -6.42 -29.68 -47.07
C ALA A 129 -6.33 -29.68 -45.53
N SER A 130 -6.99 -30.66 -44.90
CA SER A 130 -6.91 -30.90 -43.46
C SER A 130 -5.48 -31.21 -42.99
N SER A 131 -4.73 -32.05 -43.71
CA SER A 131 -3.34 -32.39 -43.37
C SER A 131 -2.43 -31.17 -43.46
N ILE A 132 -2.59 -30.34 -44.49
CA ILE A 132 -1.77 -29.14 -44.67
C ILE A 132 -2.06 -28.10 -43.58
N SER A 133 -3.34 -27.82 -43.29
CA SER A 133 -3.75 -26.89 -42.22
C SER A 133 -3.32 -27.34 -40.82
N PHE A 134 -3.03 -28.63 -40.65
CA PHE A 134 -2.58 -29.19 -39.38
C PHE A 134 -1.19 -28.68 -38.98
N VAL A 135 -0.32 -28.28 -39.92
CA VAL A 135 0.99 -27.68 -39.59
C VAL A 135 0.79 -26.41 -38.73
N GLY A 136 -0.10 -25.50 -39.14
CA GLY A 136 -0.41 -24.29 -38.39
C GLY A 136 -1.14 -24.58 -37.07
N SER A 137 -2.07 -25.53 -37.10
CA SER A 137 -2.81 -25.97 -35.91
C SER A 137 -1.86 -26.57 -34.86
N LEU A 138 -0.83 -27.33 -35.28
CA LEU A 138 0.23 -27.84 -34.41
C LEU A 138 1.05 -26.69 -33.81
N ALA A 139 1.43 -25.68 -34.59
CA ALA A 139 2.17 -24.54 -34.07
C ALA A 139 1.44 -23.82 -32.93
N VAL A 140 0.15 -23.51 -33.14
CA VAL A 140 -0.69 -22.84 -32.13
C VAL A 140 -1.00 -23.78 -30.96
N GLY A 141 -1.26 -25.06 -31.24
CA GLY A 141 -1.49 -26.08 -30.23
C GLY A 141 -0.30 -26.24 -29.28
N PHE A 142 0.92 -26.33 -29.80
CA PHE A 142 2.13 -26.38 -28.96
C PHE A 142 2.45 -25.04 -28.28
N GLN A 143 2.15 -23.91 -28.92
CA GLN A 143 2.28 -22.58 -28.29
C GLN A 143 1.51 -22.50 -26.96
N PHE A 144 0.27 -22.99 -26.91
CA PHE A 144 -0.52 -22.96 -25.68
C PHE A 144 -0.36 -24.22 -24.82
N GLY A 145 -0.24 -25.41 -25.42
CA GLY A 145 -0.15 -26.68 -24.71
C GLY A 145 1.17 -26.90 -23.99
N PHE A 146 2.28 -26.39 -24.55
CA PHE A 146 3.58 -26.48 -23.90
C PHE A 146 3.72 -25.54 -22.69
N THR A 147 2.69 -24.74 -22.39
CA THR A 147 2.69 -23.87 -21.21
C THR A 147 2.85 -24.65 -19.90
N ILE A 148 2.30 -25.88 -19.85
CA ILE A 148 2.44 -26.81 -18.72
C ILE A 148 3.89 -27.12 -18.36
N ILE A 149 4.81 -27.06 -19.32
CA ILE A 149 6.25 -27.23 -19.11
C ILE A 149 6.92 -25.86 -18.92
N SER A 150 6.58 -24.87 -19.75
CA SER A 150 7.22 -23.56 -19.70
C SER A 150 7.02 -22.84 -18.36
N GLY A 151 5.86 -22.98 -17.70
CA GLY A 151 5.57 -22.39 -16.39
C GLY A 151 6.52 -22.88 -15.30
N PRO A 152 6.57 -24.20 -15.04
CA PRO A 152 7.56 -24.78 -14.15
C PRO A 152 9.01 -24.43 -14.49
N VAL A 153 9.38 -24.42 -15.79
CA VAL A 153 10.73 -24.05 -16.24
C VAL A 153 11.03 -22.58 -15.91
N MET A 154 10.08 -21.66 -16.12
CA MET A 154 10.22 -20.25 -15.79
C MET A 154 10.36 -20.02 -14.28
N ASN A 155 9.58 -20.75 -13.48
CA ASN A 155 9.67 -20.67 -12.02
C ASN A 155 11.00 -21.22 -11.50
N ARG A 156 11.53 -22.29 -12.12
CA ARG A 156 12.75 -22.98 -11.67
C ARG A 156 14.04 -22.31 -12.14
N PHE A 157 14.11 -21.92 -13.40
CA PHE A 157 15.33 -21.41 -14.04
C PHE A 157 15.30 -19.91 -14.30
N GLY A 158 14.17 -19.25 -14.01
CA GLY A 158 13.97 -17.82 -14.22
C GLY A 158 13.60 -17.47 -15.67
N HIS A 159 13.04 -16.26 -15.83
CA HIS A 159 12.54 -15.75 -17.11
C HIS A 159 13.60 -15.66 -18.21
N LYS A 160 14.86 -15.35 -17.89
CA LYS A 160 15.93 -15.21 -18.89
C LYS A 160 16.25 -16.51 -19.61
N VAL A 161 16.29 -17.63 -18.90
CA VAL A 161 16.55 -18.95 -19.50
C VAL A 161 15.43 -19.31 -20.45
N VAL A 162 14.18 -19.07 -20.06
CA VAL A 162 12.99 -19.31 -20.88
C VAL A 162 13.00 -18.45 -22.15
N LEU A 163 13.26 -17.15 -22.02
CA LEU A 163 13.30 -16.21 -23.14
C LEU A 163 14.38 -16.57 -24.19
N TRP A 164 15.60 -16.87 -23.74
CA TRP A 164 16.68 -17.27 -24.66
C TRP A 164 16.45 -18.65 -25.27
N SER A 165 15.93 -19.61 -24.50
CA SER A 165 15.59 -20.94 -25.02
C SER A 165 14.50 -20.83 -26.09
N GLY A 166 13.45 -20.04 -25.83
CA GLY A 166 12.38 -19.81 -26.78
C GLY A 166 12.84 -19.09 -28.06
N THR A 167 13.72 -18.10 -27.91
CA THR A 167 14.37 -17.38 -29.02
C THR A 167 15.13 -18.34 -29.94
N ILE A 168 15.96 -19.22 -29.37
CA ILE A 168 16.79 -20.16 -30.14
C ILE A 168 15.90 -21.24 -30.78
N ILE A 169 15.06 -21.91 -30.00
CA ILE A 169 14.22 -23.01 -30.47
C ILE A 169 13.23 -22.54 -31.55
N GLY A 170 12.58 -21.40 -31.34
CA GLY A 170 11.62 -20.84 -32.29
C GLY A 170 12.29 -20.46 -33.62
N SER A 171 13.40 -19.73 -33.56
CA SER A 171 14.12 -19.29 -34.76
C SER A 171 14.71 -20.47 -35.53
N LEU A 172 15.22 -21.48 -34.82
CA LEU A 172 15.70 -22.72 -35.43
C LEU A 172 14.56 -23.52 -36.07
N GLY A 173 13.35 -23.48 -35.49
CA GLY A 173 12.15 -24.10 -36.05
C GLY A 173 11.84 -23.61 -37.47
N LEU A 174 11.80 -22.28 -37.62
CA LEU A 174 11.57 -21.64 -38.91
C LEU A 174 12.73 -21.85 -39.89
N LEU A 175 13.97 -21.80 -39.39
CA LEU A 175 15.16 -22.01 -40.21
C LEU A 175 15.20 -23.43 -40.79
N LEU A 176 14.96 -24.45 -39.95
CA LEU A 176 14.94 -25.85 -40.39
C LEU A 176 13.78 -26.14 -41.35
N ALA A 177 12.63 -25.48 -41.17
CA ALA A 177 11.50 -25.58 -42.09
C ALA A 177 11.86 -25.15 -43.52
N SER A 178 12.87 -24.28 -43.71
CA SER A 178 13.29 -23.83 -45.04
C SER A 178 13.86 -24.93 -45.95
N TRP A 179 14.25 -26.08 -45.37
CA TRP A 179 14.74 -27.26 -46.09
C TRP A 179 13.72 -28.41 -46.14
N ALA A 180 12.46 -28.16 -45.78
CA ALA A 180 11.44 -29.20 -45.78
C ALA A 180 11.10 -29.67 -47.20
N THR A 181 11.35 -30.95 -47.49
CA THR A 181 10.92 -31.62 -48.73
C THR A 181 9.61 -32.39 -48.62
N GLU A 182 9.23 -32.79 -47.40
CA GLU A 182 8.06 -33.60 -47.07
C GLU A 182 7.18 -32.90 -46.03
N LEU A 183 5.87 -33.16 -46.07
CA LEU A 183 4.91 -32.49 -45.19
C LEU A 183 5.20 -32.75 -43.69
N TRP A 184 5.68 -33.94 -43.34
CA TRP A 184 6.02 -34.26 -41.95
C TRP A 184 7.24 -33.49 -41.41
N HIS A 185 8.15 -33.04 -42.29
CA HIS A 185 9.23 -32.13 -41.89
C HIS A 185 8.65 -30.82 -41.35
N LEU A 186 7.58 -30.30 -41.98
CA LEU A 186 6.90 -29.07 -41.55
C LEU A 186 6.14 -29.28 -40.24
N TYR A 187 5.54 -30.46 -40.01
CA TYR A 187 4.94 -30.78 -38.71
C TYR A 187 5.96 -30.68 -37.57
N LEU A 188 7.15 -31.25 -37.75
CA LEU A 188 8.18 -31.27 -36.71
C LEU A 188 8.84 -29.89 -36.50
N THR A 189 9.17 -29.19 -37.58
CA THR A 189 9.93 -27.94 -37.52
C THR A 189 9.03 -26.73 -37.27
N GLN A 190 8.15 -26.41 -38.21
CA GLN A 190 7.27 -25.24 -38.18
C GLN A 190 6.05 -25.42 -37.27
N GLY A 191 5.58 -26.66 -37.09
CA GLY A 191 4.54 -27.00 -36.12
C GLY A 191 5.10 -27.09 -34.70
N VAL A 192 5.71 -28.23 -34.37
CA VAL A 192 6.13 -28.56 -33.00
C VAL A 192 7.25 -27.65 -32.50
N MET A 193 8.37 -27.57 -33.22
CA MET A 193 9.57 -26.88 -32.69
C MET A 193 9.35 -25.37 -32.59
N PHE A 194 8.81 -24.74 -33.63
CA PHE A 194 8.42 -23.33 -33.57
C PHE A 194 7.36 -23.07 -32.49
N GLY A 195 6.32 -23.92 -32.39
CA GLY A 195 5.29 -23.80 -31.36
C GLY A 195 5.84 -23.86 -29.92
N ILE A 196 6.79 -24.77 -29.65
CA ILE A 196 7.48 -24.85 -28.35
C ILE A 196 8.28 -23.57 -28.07
N GLY A 197 9.03 -23.07 -29.06
CA GLY A 197 9.79 -21.84 -28.94
C GLY A 197 8.90 -20.63 -28.62
N VAL A 198 7.79 -20.51 -29.35
CA VAL A 198 6.78 -19.48 -29.13
C VAL A 198 6.09 -19.62 -27.78
N SER A 199 5.83 -20.84 -27.30
CA SER A 199 5.21 -21.07 -25.98
C SER A 199 6.03 -20.43 -24.84
N LEU A 200 7.34 -20.69 -24.85
CA LEU A 200 8.29 -20.14 -23.87
C LEU A 200 8.28 -18.61 -23.89
N LEU A 201 8.31 -18.01 -25.08
CA LEU A 201 8.29 -16.55 -25.25
C LEU A 201 6.95 -15.92 -24.85
N ASN A 202 5.84 -16.53 -25.26
CA ASN A 202 4.48 -16.02 -25.03
C ASN A 202 4.11 -16.02 -23.54
N LEU A 203 4.51 -17.05 -22.79
CA LEU A 203 4.29 -17.08 -21.35
C LEU A 203 5.00 -15.90 -20.66
N ALA A 204 6.25 -15.63 -21.02
CA ALA A 204 7.01 -14.51 -20.46
C ALA A 204 6.39 -13.15 -20.84
N ALA A 205 6.00 -12.98 -22.12
CA ALA A 205 5.34 -11.77 -22.61
C ALA A 205 3.97 -11.50 -21.95
N THR A 206 3.30 -12.55 -21.44
CA THR A 206 2.03 -12.42 -20.72
C THR A 206 2.22 -12.17 -19.23
N ALA A 207 3.20 -12.84 -18.62
CA ALA A 207 3.37 -12.83 -17.17
C ALA A 207 4.17 -11.63 -16.63
N ILE A 208 5.13 -11.10 -17.40
CA ILE A 208 6.09 -10.10 -16.90
C ILE A 208 5.57 -8.65 -16.98
N PRO A 209 5.02 -8.16 -18.11
CA PRO A 209 4.55 -6.77 -18.21
C PRO A 209 3.56 -6.31 -17.12
N PRO A 210 2.53 -7.09 -16.72
CA PRO A 210 1.57 -6.63 -15.72
C PRO A 210 2.18 -6.48 -14.32
N LEU A 211 3.36 -7.06 -14.06
CA LEU A 211 4.07 -6.90 -12.79
C LEU A 211 4.69 -5.50 -12.62
N TRP A 212 4.82 -4.73 -13.71
CA TRP A 212 5.40 -3.38 -13.70
C TRP A 212 4.36 -2.27 -13.52
N TYR A 213 3.07 -2.60 -13.54
CA TYR A 213 1.98 -1.62 -13.51
C TYR A 213 0.92 -2.04 -12.51
N ASP A 214 0.44 -1.09 -11.70
CA ASP A 214 -0.62 -1.37 -10.73
C ASP A 214 -2.00 -0.93 -11.26
N LYS A 215 -2.13 0.36 -11.61
CA LYS A 215 -3.39 0.97 -12.07
C LYS A 215 -3.68 0.82 -13.57
N HIS A 216 -2.67 0.50 -14.39
CA HIS A 216 -2.73 0.50 -15.86
C HIS A 216 -2.32 -0.85 -16.49
N ARG A 217 -2.69 -1.95 -15.84
CA ARG A 217 -2.33 -3.32 -16.27
C ARG A 217 -2.95 -3.67 -17.62
N GLY A 218 -4.23 -3.33 -17.83
CA GLY A 218 -4.96 -3.55 -19.07
C GLY A 218 -4.37 -2.76 -20.24
N LEU A 219 -4.01 -1.49 -20.05
CA LEU A 219 -3.31 -0.70 -21.06
C LEU A 219 -1.93 -1.30 -21.41
N ALA A 220 -1.11 -1.65 -20.41
CA ALA A 220 0.21 -2.24 -20.64
C ALA A 220 0.11 -3.56 -21.43
N MET A 221 -0.85 -4.41 -21.09
CA MET A 221 -1.15 -5.64 -21.81
C MET A 221 -1.73 -5.38 -23.20
N GLY A 222 -2.58 -4.36 -23.35
CA GLY A 222 -3.12 -3.94 -24.64
C GLY A 222 -2.04 -3.48 -25.62
N VAL A 223 -1.06 -2.70 -25.15
CA VAL A 223 0.11 -2.29 -25.94
C VAL A 223 1.03 -3.48 -26.24
N CYS A 224 1.28 -4.37 -25.27
CA CYS A 224 2.06 -5.59 -25.51
C CYS A 224 1.40 -6.45 -26.61
N PHE A 225 0.09 -6.70 -26.48
CA PHE A 225 -0.61 -7.63 -27.35
C PHE A 225 -1.07 -7.02 -28.68
N CYS A 226 -1.10 -5.69 -28.85
CA CYS A 226 -1.34 -5.06 -30.14
C CYS A 226 -0.26 -5.42 -31.17
N GLY A 227 0.92 -5.86 -30.71
CA GLY A 227 1.97 -6.44 -31.55
C GLY A 227 1.47 -7.53 -32.48
N ALA A 228 0.50 -8.34 -32.07
CA ALA A 228 -0.09 -9.39 -32.91
C ALA A 228 -0.74 -8.81 -34.17
N GLY A 229 -1.51 -7.74 -34.00
CA GLY A 229 -2.16 -7.04 -35.11
C GLY A 229 -1.16 -6.29 -36.00
N VAL A 230 -0.16 -5.64 -35.40
CA VAL A 230 0.92 -4.98 -36.17
C VAL A 230 1.73 -6.00 -36.97
N GLY A 231 2.05 -7.15 -36.37
CA GLY A 231 2.76 -8.24 -37.04
C GLY A 231 1.93 -8.83 -38.18
N GLY A 232 0.63 -9.06 -37.96
CA GLY A 232 -0.28 -9.51 -39.01
C GLY A 232 -0.33 -8.54 -40.20
N LEU A 233 -0.35 -7.22 -39.92
CA LEU A 233 -0.31 -6.18 -40.95
C LEU A 233 1.03 -6.15 -41.70
N VAL A 234 2.15 -6.05 -40.99
CA VAL A 234 3.49 -5.93 -41.59
C VAL A 234 3.85 -7.20 -42.37
N PHE A 235 3.68 -8.37 -41.76
CA PHE A 235 4.03 -9.63 -42.39
C PHE A 235 3.00 -10.06 -43.44
N GLY A 236 1.75 -9.59 -43.35
CA GLY A 236 0.72 -9.81 -44.35
C GLY A 236 1.08 -9.22 -45.72
N PHE A 237 1.79 -8.09 -45.75
CA PHE A 237 2.33 -7.53 -47.01
C PHE A 237 3.73 -8.06 -47.35
N LEU A 238 4.58 -8.24 -46.34
CA LEU A 238 5.98 -8.64 -46.56
C LEU A 238 6.11 -10.08 -47.07
N ILE A 239 5.40 -11.03 -46.46
CA ILE A 239 5.58 -12.47 -46.75
C ILE A 239 5.13 -12.84 -48.17
N PRO A 240 3.95 -12.43 -48.68
CA PRO A 240 3.58 -12.70 -50.07
C PRO A 240 4.61 -12.17 -51.07
N ALA A 241 5.07 -10.93 -50.87
CA ALA A 241 6.07 -10.31 -51.75
C ALA A 241 7.43 -11.04 -51.73
N LEU A 242 7.83 -11.59 -50.58
CA LEU A 242 9.04 -12.41 -50.47
C LEU A 242 8.85 -13.79 -51.12
N ILE A 243 7.69 -14.42 -50.96
CA ILE A 243 7.39 -15.71 -51.60
C ILE A 243 7.43 -15.59 -53.12
N GLU A 244 6.85 -14.52 -53.67
CA GLU A 244 6.82 -14.28 -55.11
C GLU A 244 8.23 -14.05 -55.69
N LYS A 245 9.07 -13.25 -55.02
CA LYS A 245 10.40 -12.88 -55.53
C LYS A 245 11.50 -13.89 -55.25
N LEU A 246 11.49 -14.49 -54.06
CA LEU A 246 12.62 -15.29 -53.53
C LEU A 246 12.24 -16.75 -53.26
N GLY A 247 10.97 -17.09 -53.37
CA GLY A 247 10.45 -18.42 -53.05
C GLY A 247 10.29 -18.67 -51.55
N ILE A 248 9.65 -19.80 -51.23
CA ILE A 248 9.26 -20.16 -49.87
C ILE A 248 10.46 -20.40 -48.93
N SER A 249 11.51 -21.06 -49.42
CA SER A 249 12.69 -21.39 -48.60
C SER A 249 13.43 -20.15 -48.12
N TRP A 250 13.68 -19.17 -48.99
CA TRP A 250 14.34 -17.91 -48.58
C TRP A 250 13.42 -17.05 -47.71
N THR A 251 12.12 -17.08 -47.97
CA THR A 251 11.14 -16.38 -47.12
C THR A 251 11.19 -16.89 -45.67
N LEU A 252 11.21 -18.22 -45.46
CA LEU A 252 11.32 -18.82 -44.13
C LEU A 252 12.63 -18.45 -43.43
N ARG A 253 13.75 -18.37 -44.16
CA ARG A 253 15.05 -17.95 -43.61
C ARG A 253 15.04 -16.49 -43.16
N ILE A 254 14.50 -15.60 -44.00
CA ILE A 254 14.37 -14.17 -43.68
C ILE A 254 13.47 -14.01 -42.45
N TYR A 255 12.35 -14.74 -42.41
CA TYR A 255 11.45 -14.71 -41.26
C TYR A 255 12.10 -15.24 -39.98
N ALA A 256 12.90 -16.31 -40.07
CA ALA A 256 13.68 -16.83 -38.95
C ALA A 256 14.68 -15.80 -38.40
N ILE A 257 15.32 -15.00 -39.27
CA ILE A 257 16.23 -13.92 -38.87
C ILE A 257 15.45 -12.80 -38.17
N ILE A 258 14.33 -12.36 -38.73
CA ILE A 258 13.48 -11.32 -38.12
C ILE A 258 13.01 -11.79 -36.74
N HIS A 259 12.51 -13.02 -36.64
CA HIS A 259 12.08 -13.63 -35.39
C HIS A 259 13.22 -13.62 -34.36
N PHE A 260 14.42 -14.08 -34.75
CA PHE A 260 15.59 -14.10 -33.87
C PHE A 260 15.98 -12.71 -33.38
N VAL A 261 16.07 -11.71 -34.27
CA VAL A 261 16.49 -10.35 -33.89
C VAL A 261 15.49 -9.70 -32.93
N CYS A 262 14.19 -9.77 -33.23
CA CYS A 262 13.16 -9.21 -32.38
C CYS A 262 13.11 -9.88 -31.00
N THR A 263 13.18 -11.22 -30.97
CA THR A 263 13.07 -11.98 -29.71
C THR A 263 14.37 -11.96 -28.90
N ALA A 264 15.55 -11.86 -29.53
CA ALA A 264 16.82 -11.65 -28.84
C ALA A 264 16.85 -10.26 -28.18
N PHE A 265 16.44 -9.21 -28.89
CA PHE A 265 16.30 -7.88 -28.30
C PHE A 265 15.31 -7.88 -27.13
N ALA A 266 14.13 -8.49 -27.32
CA ALA A 266 13.15 -8.66 -26.25
C ALA A 266 13.74 -9.41 -25.03
N SER A 267 14.51 -10.48 -25.27
CA SER A 267 15.18 -11.26 -24.23
C SER A 267 16.22 -10.46 -23.43
N ILE A 268 16.79 -9.40 -24.02
CA ILE A 268 17.72 -8.48 -23.35
C ILE A 268 16.96 -7.48 -22.47
N VAL A 269 15.86 -6.90 -22.98
CA VAL A 269 15.14 -5.81 -22.30
C VAL A 269 14.10 -6.31 -21.28
N MET A 270 13.52 -7.49 -21.50
CA MET A 270 12.51 -8.05 -20.60
C MET A 270 13.13 -8.47 -19.27
N ARG A 271 12.62 -7.89 -18.19
CA ARG A 271 13.09 -8.13 -16.83
C ARG A 271 11.93 -8.10 -15.85
N ALA A 272 11.88 -9.04 -14.92
CA ALA A 272 10.95 -8.95 -13.79
C ALA A 272 11.40 -7.85 -12.79
N PRO A 273 10.47 -7.15 -12.10
CA PRO A 273 10.82 -6.13 -11.10
C PRO A 273 11.70 -6.70 -9.99
N ARG A 274 12.71 -5.94 -9.53
CA ARG A 274 13.73 -6.38 -8.56
C ARG A 274 13.18 -6.77 -7.18
N GLN A 275 11.98 -6.32 -6.83
CA GLN A 275 11.35 -6.55 -5.52
C GLN A 275 10.59 -7.90 -5.42
N LEU A 276 10.46 -8.66 -6.50
CA LEU A 276 9.71 -9.93 -6.55
C LEU A 276 10.57 -11.19 -6.38
N SER A 277 11.88 -11.06 -6.13
CA SER A 277 12.74 -12.22 -5.87
C SER A 277 12.61 -12.66 -4.41
N GLY A 278 11.55 -13.41 -4.11
CA GLY A 278 11.43 -14.19 -2.88
C GLY A 278 12.54 -15.26 -2.75
N PRO A 279 12.60 -16.00 -1.62
CA PRO A 279 13.55 -17.09 -1.44
C PRO A 279 13.42 -18.13 -2.58
N PRO A 280 14.49 -18.88 -2.91
CA PRO A 280 14.46 -19.86 -3.98
C PRO A 280 13.33 -20.87 -3.74
N ILE A 281 12.38 -20.90 -4.67
CA ILE A 281 11.23 -21.81 -4.68
C ILE A 281 11.77 -23.24 -4.76
N ASP A 282 11.39 -24.11 -3.82
CA ASP A 282 11.77 -25.53 -3.86
C ASP A 282 11.20 -26.18 -5.13
N PRO A 283 12.04 -26.55 -6.11
CA PRO A 283 11.57 -27.02 -7.42
C PRO A 283 10.85 -28.37 -7.34
N ARG A 284 10.82 -29.01 -6.17
CA ARG A 284 10.12 -30.29 -5.94
C ARG A 284 8.72 -30.14 -5.36
N LYS A 285 8.30 -28.95 -4.90
CA LYS A 285 7.01 -28.78 -4.18
C LYS A 285 6.00 -27.81 -4.84
N ASP A 286 6.42 -26.86 -5.68
CA ASP A 286 5.50 -25.88 -6.29
C ASP A 286 5.43 -25.95 -7.82
N THR A 287 5.07 -27.12 -8.35
CA THR A 287 4.56 -27.25 -9.72
C THR A 287 3.05 -27.08 -9.73
N ILE A 288 2.56 -26.11 -10.53
CA ILE A 288 1.15 -25.80 -10.85
C ILE A 288 0.17 -26.13 -9.72
N ASN A 289 -0.24 -25.13 -8.95
CA ASN A 289 -1.23 -25.34 -7.90
C ASN A 289 -2.63 -25.61 -8.50
N LEU A 290 -3.02 -26.88 -8.60
CA LEU A 290 -4.33 -27.29 -9.13
C LEU A 290 -5.49 -27.02 -8.16
N ALA A 291 -5.25 -26.58 -6.92
CA ALA A 291 -6.33 -26.21 -6.00
C ALA A 291 -7.19 -25.05 -6.55
N ILE A 292 -6.66 -24.25 -7.49
CA ILE A 292 -7.41 -23.22 -8.22
C ILE A 292 -8.65 -23.75 -8.95
N LEU A 293 -8.65 -25.03 -9.32
CA LEU A 293 -9.80 -25.68 -9.97
C LEU A 293 -10.98 -25.90 -9.02
N LYS A 294 -10.83 -25.66 -7.71
CA LYS A 294 -11.94 -25.71 -6.75
C LYS A 294 -12.80 -24.44 -6.77
N ASP A 295 -12.31 -23.36 -7.36
CA ASP A 295 -13.01 -22.08 -7.43
C ASP A 295 -13.99 -22.06 -8.61
N ARG A 296 -15.28 -21.82 -8.29
CA ARG A 296 -16.36 -21.80 -9.28
C ARG A 296 -16.19 -20.67 -10.30
N GLY A 297 -15.71 -19.51 -9.87
CA GLY A 297 -15.43 -18.38 -10.77
C GLY A 297 -14.29 -18.70 -11.73
N PHE A 298 -13.25 -19.37 -11.23
CA PHE A 298 -12.14 -19.83 -12.06
C PHE A 298 -12.59 -20.88 -13.09
N ILE A 299 -13.44 -21.84 -12.72
CA ILE A 299 -13.99 -22.83 -13.67
C ILE A 299 -14.81 -22.14 -14.78
N ILE A 300 -15.66 -21.17 -14.44
CA ILE A 300 -16.47 -20.46 -15.43
C ILE A 300 -15.56 -19.68 -16.40
N TRP A 301 -14.53 -19.02 -15.87
CA TRP A 301 -13.53 -18.34 -16.69
C TRP A 301 -12.75 -19.32 -17.58
N LEU A 302 -12.35 -20.48 -17.03
CA LEU A 302 -11.66 -21.55 -17.76
C LEU A 302 -12.49 -22.07 -18.94
N LEU A 303 -13.79 -22.28 -18.74
CA LEU A 303 -14.72 -22.70 -19.79
C LEU A 303 -14.88 -21.62 -20.87
N ALA A 304 -15.07 -20.36 -20.48
CA ALA A 304 -15.16 -19.25 -21.43
C ALA A 304 -13.86 -19.09 -22.26
N ALA A 305 -12.70 -19.23 -21.63
CA ALA A 305 -11.41 -19.24 -22.31
C ALA A 305 -11.30 -20.41 -23.31
N THR A 306 -11.71 -21.61 -22.92
CA THR A 306 -11.68 -22.79 -23.80
C THR A 306 -12.51 -22.58 -25.06
N LEU A 307 -13.73 -22.06 -24.91
CA LEU A 307 -14.62 -21.74 -26.04
C LEU A 307 -14.02 -20.68 -26.97
N PHE A 308 -13.34 -19.67 -26.41
CA PHE A 308 -12.61 -18.70 -27.22
C PHE A 308 -11.56 -19.36 -28.12
N GLY A 309 -10.82 -20.37 -27.61
CA GLY A 309 -9.82 -21.10 -28.38
C GLY A 309 -10.41 -21.84 -29.59
N PHE A 310 -11.67 -22.27 -29.51
CA PHE A 310 -12.38 -22.89 -30.64
C PHE A 310 -12.86 -21.88 -31.69
N ALA A 311 -12.89 -20.58 -31.39
CA ALA A 311 -13.49 -19.57 -32.24
C ALA A 311 -12.44 -18.65 -32.91
N TYR A 312 -11.47 -18.18 -32.13
CA TYR A 312 -10.61 -17.04 -32.48
C TYR A 312 -9.89 -17.14 -33.85
N ILE A 313 -9.39 -18.31 -34.22
CA ILE A 313 -8.53 -18.45 -35.41
C ILE A 313 -9.33 -18.67 -36.71
N VAL A 314 -10.62 -19.01 -36.62
CA VAL A 314 -11.43 -19.44 -37.76
C VAL A 314 -11.53 -18.36 -38.86
N PRO A 315 -11.85 -17.08 -38.55
CA PRO A 315 -11.91 -16.04 -39.58
C PRO A 315 -10.55 -15.76 -40.21
N PHE A 316 -9.46 -15.79 -39.44
CA PHE A 316 -8.11 -15.59 -39.99
C PHE A 316 -7.71 -16.66 -41.02
N ALA A 317 -8.21 -17.88 -40.87
CA ALA A 317 -7.90 -18.97 -41.79
C ALA A 317 -8.83 -19.02 -43.01
N TYR A 318 -10.14 -18.81 -42.82
CA TYR A 318 -11.14 -19.09 -43.85
C TYR A 318 -11.74 -17.86 -44.54
N LEU A 319 -11.48 -16.64 -44.05
CA LEU A 319 -11.98 -15.41 -44.68
C LEU A 319 -11.51 -15.23 -46.14
N PRO A 320 -10.23 -15.50 -46.50
CA PRO A 320 -9.80 -15.42 -47.90
C PRO A 320 -10.49 -16.45 -48.80
N GLY A 321 -10.70 -17.67 -48.29
CA GLY A 321 -11.41 -18.73 -49.01
C GLY A 321 -12.87 -18.36 -49.28
N TYR A 322 -13.56 -17.80 -48.27
CA TYR A 322 -14.92 -17.28 -48.42
C TYR A 322 -15.00 -16.15 -49.46
N ALA A 323 -14.05 -15.20 -49.41
CA ALA A 323 -13.99 -14.09 -50.36
C ALA A 323 -13.83 -14.58 -51.81
N LYS A 324 -13.06 -15.65 -52.02
CA LYS A 324 -12.90 -16.29 -53.32
C LYS A 324 -14.15 -17.04 -53.76
N ASP A 325 -14.64 -17.97 -52.93
CA ASP A 325 -15.64 -18.96 -53.34
C ASP A 325 -17.06 -18.37 -53.43
N ILE A 326 -17.39 -17.39 -52.59
CA ILE A 326 -18.74 -16.80 -52.52
C ILE A 326 -18.81 -15.45 -53.24
N VAL A 327 -17.80 -14.58 -53.06
CA VAL A 327 -17.82 -13.20 -53.59
C VAL A 327 -17.04 -13.10 -54.92
N GLY A 328 -16.23 -14.10 -55.28
CA GLY A 328 -15.44 -14.10 -56.53
C GLY A 328 -14.22 -13.17 -56.50
N LEU A 329 -13.69 -12.86 -55.31
CA LEU A 329 -12.56 -11.95 -55.12
C LEU A 329 -11.21 -12.67 -55.26
N ASP A 330 -10.17 -11.92 -55.64
CA ASP A 330 -8.81 -12.47 -55.71
C ASP A 330 -8.30 -12.79 -54.28
N PRO A 331 -7.99 -14.05 -53.96
CA PRO A 331 -7.60 -14.46 -52.61
C PRO A 331 -6.22 -13.90 -52.19
N ASN A 332 -5.32 -13.64 -53.13
CA ASN A 332 -3.97 -13.17 -52.85
C ASN A 332 -3.95 -11.65 -52.62
N ILE A 333 -4.74 -10.90 -53.40
CA ILE A 333 -4.80 -9.44 -53.31
C ILE A 333 -5.87 -9.00 -52.32
N GLN A 334 -7.14 -9.31 -52.61
CA GLN A 334 -8.28 -8.82 -51.82
C GLN A 334 -8.46 -9.63 -50.53
N GLY A 335 -8.19 -10.94 -50.56
CA GLY A 335 -8.15 -11.77 -49.36
C GLY A 335 -7.05 -11.33 -48.37
N GLY A 336 -5.85 -11.03 -48.88
CA GLY A 336 -4.75 -10.45 -48.09
C GLY A 336 -5.06 -9.07 -47.51
N GLN A 337 -5.79 -8.22 -48.26
CA GLN A 337 -6.27 -6.92 -47.77
C GLN A 337 -7.26 -7.07 -46.61
N LEU A 338 -8.22 -8.01 -46.69
CA LEU A 338 -9.17 -8.27 -45.60
C LEU A 338 -8.47 -8.74 -44.32
N LEU A 339 -7.49 -9.63 -44.44
CA LEU A 339 -6.67 -10.05 -43.30
C LEU A 339 -5.88 -8.89 -42.70
N SER A 340 -5.26 -8.06 -43.54
CA SER A 340 -4.51 -6.88 -43.11
C SER A 340 -5.39 -5.86 -42.37
N ILE A 341 -6.60 -5.60 -42.87
CA ILE A 341 -7.59 -4.73 -42.22
C ILE A 341 -8.03 -5.34 -40.88
N THR A 342 -8.30 -6.65 -40.84
CA THR A 342 -8.66 -7.36 -39.61
C THR A 342 -7.55 -7.22 -38.57
N SER A 343 -6.29 -7.42 -38.96
CA SER A 343 -5.13 -7.28 -38.07
C SER A 343 -4.91 -5.84 -37.60
N ALA A 344 -5.10 -4.84 -38.46
CA ALA A 344 -5.02 -3.43 -38.07
C ALA A 344 -6.10 -3.05 -37.05
N ALA A 345 -7.36 -3.44 -37.31
CA ALA A 345 -8.45 -3.25 -36.36
C ALA A 345 -8.20 -3.98 -35.04
N ASN A 346 -7.59 -5.18 -35.09
CA ASN A 346 -7.20 -5.92 -33.89
C ASN A 346 -6.12 -5.22 -33.06
N ALA A 347 -5.15 -4.58 -33.70
CA ALA A 347 -4.14 -3.79 -32.98
C ALA A 347 -4.79 -2.62 -32.20
N VAL A 348 -5.68 -1.86 -32.86
CA VAL A 348 -6.39 -0.74 -32.23
C VAL A 348 -7.35 -1.23 -31.15
N GLY A 349 -8.11 -2.27 -31.44
CA GLY A 349 -9.07 -2.88 -30.52
C GLY A 349 -8.42 -3.32 -29.20
N ARG A 350 -7.25 -3.95 -29.24
CA ARG A 350 -6.53 -4.39 -28.03
C ARG A 350 -6.12 -3.23 -27.12
N ILE A 351 -5.71 -2.09 -27.67
CA ILE A 351 -5.38 -0.90 -26.87
C ILE A 351 -6.66 -0.34 -26.22
N VAL A 352 -7.72 -0.17 -27.01
CA VAL A 352 -8.99 0.38 -26.51
C VAL A 352 -9.63 -0.53 -25.46
N ILE A 353 -9.64 -1.85 -25.72
CA ILE A 353 -10.14 -2.86 -24.78
C ILE A 353 -9.30 -2.89 -23.50
N GLY A 354 -7.98 -2.72 -23.60
CA GLY A 354 -7.10 -2.60 -22.43
C GLY A 354 -7.46 -1.40 -21.56
N ILE A 355 -7.61 -0.22 -22.16
CA ILE A 355 -8.03 1.01 -21.46
C ILE A 355 -9.43 0.86 -20.86
N ALA A 356 -10.37 0.30 -21.63
CA ALA A 356 -11.73 0.07 -21.18
C ALA A 356 -11.75 -0.93 -20.02
N GLY A 357 -10.93 -1.99 -20.07
CA GLY A 357 -10.81 -2.99 -19.00
C GLY A 357 -10.32 -2.38 -17.68
N ASP A 358 -9.36 -1.45 -17.76
CA ASP A 358 -8.86 -0.72 -16.58
C ASP A 358 -9.91 0.24 -15.98
N ARG A 359 -10.84 0.79 -16.78
CA ARG A 359 -11.84 1.78 -16.33
C ARG A 359 -13.20 1.20 -15.97
N LEU A 360 -13.68 0.22 -16.74
CA LEU A 360 -15.04 -0.33 -16.67
C LEU A 360 -15.07 -1.75 -16.05
N GLY A 361 -13.91 -2.33 -15.77
CA GLY A 361 -13.74 -3.68 -15.24
C GLY A 361 -13.48 -4.72 -16.34
N ALA A 362 -12.42 -5.51 -16.19
CA ALA A 362 -11.93 -6.44 -17.20
C ALA A 362 -12.96 -7.50 -17.63
N ILE A 363 -13.76 -8.03 -16.70
CA ILE A 363 -14.72 -9.11 -17.00
C ILE A 363 -15.92 -8.61 -17.79
N ARG A 364 -16.43 -7.40 -17.46
CA ARG A 364 -17.52 -6.74 -18.19
C ARG A 364 -17.12 -6.44 -19.63
N VAL A 365 -15.92 -5.90 -19.81
CA VAL A 365 -15.40 -5.56 -21.14
C VAL A 365 -15.11 -6.82 -21.96
N ALA A 366 -14.61 -7.90 -21.34
CA ALA A 366 -14.41 -9.18 -22.01
C ALA A 366 -15.75 -9.80 -22.45
N ALA A 367 -16.77 -9.79 -21.59
CA ALA A 367 -18.11 -10.29 -21.91
C ALA A 367 -18.70 -9.55 -23.11
N PHE A 368 -18.68 -8.21 -23.09
CA PHE A 368 -19.15 -7.38 -24.19
C PHE A 368 -18.40 -7.67 -25.48
N SER A 369 -17.06 -7.76 -25.42
CA SER A 369 -16.23 -8.00 -26.60
C SER A 369 -16.47 -9.38 -27.22
N PHE A 370 -16.68 -10.42 -26.40
CA PHE A 370 -17.00 -11.76 -26.91
C PHE A 370 -18.36 -11.78 -27.61
N ILE A 371 -19.36 -11.12 -27.02
CA ILE A 371 -20.70 -11.00 -27.63
C ILE A 371 -20.61 -10.21 -28.94
N ALA A 372 -19.90 -9.08 -28.95
CA ALA A 372 -19.74 -8.25 -30.14
C ALA A 372 -18.97 -8.99 -31.26
N ALA A 373 -17.92 -9.75 -30.93
CA ALA A 373 -17.19 -10.57 -31.89
C ALA A 373 -18.07 -11.69 -32.47
N GLY A 374 -18.84 -12.40 -31.62
CA GLY A 374 -19.80 -13.40 -32.08
C GLY A 374 -20.90 -12.81 -32.96
N ALA A 375 -21.46 -11.66 -32.56
CA ALA A 375 -22.47 -10.95 -33.34
C ALA A 375 -21.94 -10.48 -34.71
N SER A 376 -20.68 -10.04 -34.78
CA SER A 376 -20.06 -9.65 -36.05
C SER A 376 -20.01 -10.78 -37.06
N CYS A 377 -19.98 -12.05 -36.63
CA CYS A 377 -20.01 -13.20 -37.53
C CYS A 377 -21.31 -13.31 -38.33
N PHE A 378 -22.42 -12.72 -37.86
CA PHE A 378 -23.65 -12.64 -38.65
C PHE A 378 -23.48 -11.70 -39.86
N VAL A 379 -22.64 -10.65 -39.74
CA VAL A 379 -22.27 -9.81 -40.89
C VAL A 379 -21.52 -10.65 -41.92
N TRP A 380 -20.56 -11.48 -41.48
CA TRP A 380 -19.82 -12.39 -42.36
C TRP A 380 -20.72 -13.42 -43.03
N MET A 381 -21.66 -14.00 -42.30
CA MET A 381 -22.57 -15.05 -42.81
C MET A 381 -23.37 -14.62 -44.04
N PHE A 382 -23.73 -13.34 -44.13
CA PHE A 382 -24.54 -12.75 -45.21
C PHE A 382 -23.74 -11.78 -46.10
N ALA A 383 -22.41 -11.80 -46.03
CA ALA A 383 -21.57 -10.88 -46.78
C ALA A 383 -21.43 -11.31 -48.24
N GLU A 384 -22.16 -10.65 -49.14
CA GLU A 384 -22.07 -10.89 -50.60
C GLU A 384 -21.25 -9.83 -51.34
N SER A 385 -20.58 -8.93 -50.62
CA SER A 385 -19.77 -7.85 -51.20
C SER A 385 -18.47 -7.62 -50.45
N PHE A 386 -17.48 -7.07 -51.15
CA PHE A 386 -16.20 -6.70 -50.55
C PHE A 386 -16.36 -5.69 -49.40
N GLY A 387 -17.28 -4.72 -49.53
CA GLY A 387 -17.56 -3.74 -48.47
C GLY A 387 -18.13 -4.37 -47.20
N ALA A 388 -19.01 -5.37 -47.33
CA ALA A 388 -19.54 -6.10 -46.19
C ALA A 388 -18.44 -6.91 -45.48
N LEU A 389 -17.53 -7.53 -46.24
CA LEU A 389 -16.37 -8.23 -45.69
C LEU A 389 -15.38 -7.28 -44.99
N ILE A 390 -15.21 -6.04 -45.47
CA ILE A 390 -14.43 -5.01 -44.78
C ILE A 390 -15.10 -4.64 -43.45
N GLY A 391 -16.42 -4.42 -43.44
CA GLY A 391 -17.17 -4.13 -42.22
C GLY A 391 -17.02 -5.22 -41.17
N PHE A 392 -17.14 -6.50 -41.58
CA PHE A 392 -16.86 -7.65 -40.72
C PHE A 392 -15.41 -7.64 -40.22
N SER A 393 -14.44 -7.45 -41.10
CA SER A 393 -13.00 -7.44 -40.77
C SER A 393 -12.68 -6.40 -39.67
N ILE A 394 -13.27 -5.21 -39.76
CA ILE A 394 -13.09 -4.15 -38.77
C ILE A 394 -13.73 -4.54 -37.43
N LEU A 395 -15.01 -4.96 -37.44
CA LEU A 395 -15.75 -5.31 -36.22
C LEU A 395 -15.11 -6.51 -35.50
N TYR A 396 -14.89 -7.59 -36.24
CA TYR A 396 -14.27 -8.80 -35.70
C TYR A 396 -12.85 -8.52 -35.24
N GLY A 397 -12.05 -7.83 -36.05
CA GLY A 397 -10.69 -7.43 -35.69
C GLY A 397 -10.67 -6.68 -34.35
N PHE A 398 -11.50 -5.65 -34.21
CA PHE A 398 -11.55 -4.81 -33.01
C PHE A 398 -11.92 -5.61 -31.74
N PHE A 399 -12.97 -6.43 -31.78
CA PHE A 399 -13.50 -7.09 -30.57
C PHE A 399 -12.86 -8.45 -30.24
N SER A 400 -12.33 -9.19 -31.23
CA SER A 400 -11.78 -10.54 -31.03
C SER A 400 -10.52 -10.59 -30.17
N GLY A 401 -9.83 -9.46 -29.97
CA GLY A 401 -8.57 -9.39 -29.21
C GLY A 401 -8.71 -9.36 -27.67
N ALA A 402 -9.94 -9.36 -27.14
CA ALA A 402 -10.19 -9.13 -25.71
C ALA A 402 -9.58 -10.18 -24.78
N PHE A 403 -9.64 -11.46 -25.17
CA PHE A 403 -9.12 -12.56 -24.35
C PHE A 403 -7.65 -12.34 -23.98
N PHE A 404 -6.78 -12.22 -24.98
CA PHE A 404 -5.35 -12.08 -24.75
C PHE A 404 -4.97 -10.77 -24.04
N THR A 405 -5.76 -9.72 -24.24
CA THR A 405 -5.54 -8.41 -23.58
C THR A 405 -5.85 -8.48 -22.09
N LEU A 406 -6.92 -9.18 -21.72
CA LEU A 406 -7.47 -9.16 -20.36
C LEU A 406 -7.22 -10.45 -19.57
N VAL A 407 -6.67 -11.51 -20.18
CA VAL A 407 -6.48 -12.83 -19.54
C VAL A 407 -5.67 -12.73 -18.24
N ALA A 408 -4.59 -11.94 -18.23
CA ALA A 408 -3.78 -11.75 -17.02
C ALA A 408 -4.56 -11.01 -15.93
N SER A 409 -5.30 -9.96 -16.30
CA SER A 409 -6.11 -9.17 -15.37
C SER A 409 -7.27 -9.98 -14.79
N ILE A 410 -8.05 -10.68 -15.63
CA ILE A 410 -9.17 -11.52 -15.19
C ILE A 410 -8.68 -12.66 -14.29
N THR A 411 -7.57 -13.31 -14.68
CA THR A 411 -7.00 -14.40 -13.89
C THR A 411 -6.48 -13.89 -12.55
N ALA A 412 -5.76 -12.77 -12.53
CA ALA A 412 -5.33 -12.13 -11.28
C ALA A 412 -6.51 -11.78 -10.39
N ASN A 413 -7.61 -11.27 -10.96
CA ASN A 413 -8.84 -10.95 -10.22
C ASN A 413 -9.49 -12.16 -9.55
N ILE A 414 -9.39 -13.34 -10.14
CA ILE A 414 -10.03 -14.56 -9.62
C ILE A 414 -9.10 -15.34 -8.67
N VAL A 415 -7.83 -15.53 -9.03
CA VAL A 415 -6.90 -16.41 -8.27
C VAL A 415 -5.82 -15.66 -7.48
N GLY A 416 -5.69 -14.34 -7.66
CA GLY A 416 -4.65 -13.51 -7.02
C GLY A 416 -3.29 -13.55 -7.75
N LEU A 417 -2.44 -12.56 -7.48
CA LEU A 417 -1.13 -12.40 -8.14
C LEU A 417 -0.14 -13.52 -7.82
N THR A 418 -0.19 -14.09 -6.61
CA THR A 418 0.68 -15.20 -6.20
C THR A 418 0.48 -16.47 -7.02
N HIS A 419 -0.76 -16.75 -7.42
CA HIS A 419 -1.11 -17.93 -8.22
C HIS A 419 -1.32 -17.61 -9.71
N LEU A 420 -1.08 -16.37 -10.14
CA LEU A 420 -1.27 -15.93 -11.53
C LEU A 420 -0.57 -16.84 -12.54
N GLY A 421 0.69 -17.21 -12.27
CA GLY A 421 1.45 -18.11 -13.15
C GLY A 421 0.82 -19.51 -13.30
N SER A 422 0.28 -20.07 -12.20
CA SER A 422 -0.43 -21.35 -12.24
C SER A 422 -1.77 -21.22 -12.98
N GLY A 423 -2.53 -20.16 -12.71
CA GLY A 423 -3.80 -19.87 -13.37
C GLY A 423 -3.65 -19.70 -14.88
N LEU A 424 -2.70 -18.88 -15.32
CA LEU A 424 -2.41 -18.67 -16.75
C LEU A 424 -1.98 -19.98 -17.44
N THR A 425 -1.16 -20.79 -16.77
CA THR A 425 -0.72 -22.09 -17.31
C THR A 425 -1.92 -23.02 -17.53
N VAL A 426 -2.83 -23.13 -16.56
CA VAL A 426 -4.02 -23.98 -16.69
C VAL A 426 -4.98 -23.45 -17.76
N ILE A 427 -5.21 -22.13 -17.82
CA ILE A 427 -6.05 -21.51 -18.85
C ILE A 427 -5.51 -21.78 -20.25
N PHE A 428 -4.22 -21.52 -20.50
CA PHE A 428 -3.62 -21.76 -21.80
C PHE A 428 -3.61 -23.25 -22.17
N LEU A 429 -3.35 -24.14 -21.20
CA LEU A 429 -3.45 -25.58 -21.43
C LEU A 429 -4.85 -25.97 -21.92
N THR A 430 -5.92 -25.50 -21.27
CA THR A 430 -7.30 -25.78 -21.69
C THR A 430 -7.70 -25.12 -23.00
N ASN A 431 -6.99 -24.07 -23.44
CA ASN A 431 -7.17 -23.44 -24.75
C ASN A 431 -6.65 -24.33 -25.90
N THR A 432 -5.75 -25.28 -25.59
CA THR A 432 -5.04 -26.10 -26.57
C THR A 432 -5.95 -26.94 -27.47
N PRO A 433 -6.93 -27.70 -26.95
CA PRO A 433 -7.82 -28.48 -27.81
C PRO A 433 -8.59 -27.60 -28.79
N GLY A 434 -9.00 -26.41 -28.33
CA GLY A 434 -9.67 -25.41 -29.17
C GLY A 434 -8.83 -25.04 -30.39
N ASN A 435 -7.61 -24.56 -30.15
CA ASN A 435 -6.74 -24.10 -31.23
C ASN A 435 -6.20 -25.25 -32.10
N LEU A 436 -6.04 -26.45 -31.55
CA LEU A 436 -5.52 -27.61 -32.28
C LEU A 436 -6.56 -28.21 -33.23
N PHE A 437 -7.82 -28.26 -32.82
CA PHE A 437 -8.87 -28.97 -33.56
C PHE A 437 -9.86 -28.06 -34.28
N THR A 438 -9.94 -26.77 -33.96
CA THR A 438 -10.93 -25.87 -34.57
C THR A 438 -10.81 -25.78 -36.10
N LEU A 439 -9.60 -25.59 -36.64
CA LEU A 439 -9.41 -25.46 -38.09
C LEU A 439 -9.80 -26.76 -38.85
N PRO A 440 -9.40 -27.96 -38.40
CA PRO A 440 -9.91 -29.21 -38.96
C PRO A 440 -11.43 -29.39 -38.84
N ILE A 441 -12.03 -29.04 -37.71
CA ILE A 441 -13.49 -29.13 -37.50
C ILE A 441 -14.20 -28.20 -38.49
N ALA A 442 -13.77 -26.94 -38.55
CA ALA A 442 -14.28 -25.93 -39.48
C ALA A 442 -14.15 -26.37 -40.94
N GLY A 443 -12.98 -26.93 -41.32
CA GLY A 443 -12.73 -27.44 -42.67
C GLY A 443 -13.66 -28.60 -43.04
N LYS A 444 -13.87 -29.55 -42.12
CA LYS A 444 -14.81 -30.66 -42.34
C LYS A 444 -16.26 -30.19 -42.44
N MET A 445 -16.66 -29.16 -41.69
CA MET A 445 -18.00 -28.56 -41.82
C MET A 445 -18.22 -27.98 -43.22
N ILE A 446 -17.20 -27.31 -43.78
CA ILE A 446 -17.23 -26.80 -45.16
C ILE A 446 -17.34 -27.96 -46.16
N GLU A 447 -16.52 -29.00 -46.02
CA GLU A 447 -16.54 -30.17 -46.92
C GLU A 447 -17.87 -30.93 -46.90
N SER A 448 -18.46 -31.12 -45.71
CA SER A 448 -19.67 -31.93 -45.53
C SER A 448 -20.96 -31.28 -46.05
N ALA A 449 -21.03 -29.95 -46.04
CA ALA A 449 -22.22 -29.19 -46.41
C ALA A 449 -22.05 -28.40 -47.71
N ALA A 450 -20.83 -28.30 -48.25
CA ALA A 450 -20.45 -27.42 -49.35
C ALA A 450 -20.88 -25.95 -49.13
N ASP A 451 -20.96 -25.51 -47.88
CA ASP A 451 -21.37 -24.17 -47.47
C ASP A 451 -20.54 -23.71 -46.27
N TYR A 452 -20.16 -22.43 -46.27
CA TYR A 452 -19.43 -21.77 -45.21
C TYR A 452 -20.33 -21.38 -44.02
N LYS A 453 -21.65 -21.28 -44.20
CA LYS A 453 -22.58 -20.81 -43.16
C LYS A 453 -22.54 -21.65 -41.87
N ASN A 454 -22.43 -22.96 -41.98
CA ASN A 454 -22.35 -23.86 -40.81
C ASN A 454 -21.09 -23.61 -39.97
N MET A 455 -19.96 -23.37 -40.64
CA MET A 455 -18.70 -23.02 -39.99
C MET A 455 -18.76 -21.64 -39.33
N ILE A 456 -19.38 -20.65 -40.00
CA ILE A 456 -19.55 -19.29 -39.44
C ILE A 456 -20.49 -19.33 -38.22
N GLY A 457 -21.57 -20.11 -38.31
CA GLY A 457 -22.50 -20.34 -37.19
C GLY A 457 -21.83 -21.01 -36.00
N TYR A 458 -20.96 -21.99 -36.25
CA TYR A 458 -20.12 -22.61 -35.22
C TYR A 458 -19.22 -21.57 -34.53
N ASN A 459 -18.51 -20.73 -35.29
CA ASN A 459 -17.65 -19.69 -34.74
C ASN A 459 -18.44 -18.69 -33.89
N SER A 460 -19.60 -18.24 -34.39
CA SER A 460 -20.51 -17.33 -33.67
C SER A 460 -21.00 -17.96 -32.35
N ALA A 461 -21.44 -19.22 -32.38
CA ALA A 461 -21.93 -19.94 -31.21
C ALA A 461 -20.87 -20.07 -30.11
N MET A 462 -19.61 -20.34 -30.46
CA MET A 462 -18.51 -20.44 -29.48
C MET A 462 -18.26 -19.09 -28.77
N PHE A 463 -18.21 -17.98 -29.51
CA PHE A 463 -18.02 -16.64 -28.94
C PHE A 463 -19.21 -16.22 -28.06
N LEU A 464 -20.44 -16.39 -28.54
CA LEU A 464 -21.65 -16.03 -27.80
C LEU A 464 -21.79 -16.85 -26.52
N SER A 465 -21.49 -18.14 -26.57
CA SER A 465 -21.50 -19.02 -25.39
C SER A 465 -20.45 -18.60 -24.36
N GLY A 466 -19.23 -18.27 -24.81
CA GLY A 466 -18.19 -17.73 -23.93
C GLY A 466 -18.60 -16.39 -23.29
N GLY A 467 -19.21 -15.49 -24.07
CA GLY A 467 -19.75 -14.22 -23.58
C GLY A 467 -20.88 -14.41 -22.56
N ALA A 468 -21.79 -15.35 -22.81
CA ALA A 468 -22.88 -15.70 -21.89
C ALA A 468 -22.36 -16.27 -20.57
N LEU A 469 -21.32 -17.11 -20.59
CA LEU A 469 -20.66 -17.59 -19.38
C LEU A 469 -20.03 -16.46 -18.56
N LEU A 470 -19.42 -15.47 -19.23
CA LEU A 470 -18.89 -14.28 -18.56
C LEU A 470 -20.01 -13.39 -17.99
N CYS A 471 -21.13 -13.23 -18.69
CA CYS A 471 -22.31 -12.56 -18.16
C CYS A 471 -22.87 -13.31 -16.94
N TYR A 472 -22.92 -14.64 -16.99
CA TYR A 472 -23.31 -15.46 -15.85
C TYR A 472 -22.35 -15.30 -14.67
N LEU A 473 -21.04 -15.22 -14.91
CA LEU A 473 -20.05 -14.92 -13.88
C LEU A 473 -20.31 -13.55 -13.22
N ILE A 474 -20.74 -12.55 -14.00
CA ILE A 474 -21.15 -11.24 -13.47
C ILE A 474 -22.45 -11.35 -12.67
N CYS A 475 -23.43 -12.15 -13.13
CA CYS A 475 -24.72 -12.33 -12.45
C CYS A 475 -24.61 -13.13 -11.14
N LEU A 476 -23.70 -14.11 -11.04
CA LEU A 476 -23.39 -14.81 -9.79
C LEU A 476 -22.84 -13.86 -8.72
N ASP A 477 -22.29 -12.73 -9.16
CA ASP A 477 -21.81 -11.64 -8.33
C ASP A 477 -22.91 -10.61 -8.00
N HIS A 478 -24.06 -10.71 -8.67
CA HIS A 478 -25.24 -9.85 -8.56
C HIS A 478 -26.49 -10.58 -8.07
N GLU A 479 -26.38 -11.83 -7.59
CA GLU A 479 -27.54 -12.52 -7.04
C GLU A 479 -28.08 -11.73 -5.84
N PRO A 480 -29.30 -11.17 -5.96
CA PRO A 480 -29.93 -10.46 -4.86
C PRO A 480 -30.30 -11.50 -3.81
N GLY A 481 -29.88 -11.28 -2.56
CA GLY A 481 -30.66 -11.85 -1.47
C GLY A 481 -32.10 -11.39 -1.67
N LEU A 482 -33.02 -12.35 -1.87
CA LEU A 482 -34.45 -12.06 -1.99
C LEU A 482 -34.87 -11.11 -0.87
N GLY A 483 -35.24 -9.90 -1.27
CA GLY A 483 -35.67 -8.88 -0.32
C GLY A 483 -35.81 -7.49 -0.90
N ASP A 484 -35.98 -7.32 -2.21
CA ASP A 484 -36.44 -6.04 -2.76
C ASP A 484 -37.27 -6.27 -4.03
N SER A 485 -38.58 -6.09 -3.89
CA SER A 485 -39.42 -5.60 -4.97
C SER A 485 -40.45 -4.63 -4.37
N PRO A 486 -40.92 -3.64 -5.14
CA PRO A 486 -41.24 -2.31 -4.64
C PRO A 486 -42.75 -2.14 -4.40
N THR A 487 -43.20 -1.99 -3.15
CA THR A 487 -44.51 -1.41 -2.85
C THR A 487 -44.61 -0.91 -1.40
N GLU A 488 -44.78 0.41 -1.26
CA GLU A 488 -45.62 1.11 -0.27
C GLU A 488 -45.73 0.49 1.14
N SER A 489 -44.77 0.78 2.04
CA SER A 489 -44.99 0.68 3.51
C SER A 489 -43.88 1.33 4.37
N THR A 490 -43.26 2.40 3.90
CA THR A 490 -42.15 3.11 4.57
C THR A 490 -42.58 4.11 5.66
N ASP A 491 -43.55 3.76 6.52
CA ASP A 491 -43.97 4.63 7.64
C ASP A 491 -43.82 4.01 9.05
N MET A 492 -43.44 2.73 9.19
CA MET A 492 -43.35 2.09 10.53
C MET A 492 -41.93 1.91 11.11
N LEU A 493 -40.87 2.23 10.36
CA LEU A 493 -39.47 2.01 10.83
C LEU A 493 -38.66 3.27 11.13
N ARG A 494 -39.20 4.46 10.87
CA ARG A 494 -38.58 5.75 11.27
C ARG A 494 -38.22 5.83 12.77
N PRO A 495 -39.06 5.37 13.72
CA PRO A 495 -38.76 5.51 15.15
C PRO A 495 -37.56 4.67 15.63
N LEU A 496 -37.31 3.51 15.01
CA LEU A 496 -36.22 2.60 15.41
C LEU A 496 -34.88 3.00 14.78
N LEU A 497 -34.91 3.58 13.58
CA LEU A 497 -33.74 4.20 12.95
C LEU A 497 -33.31 5.46 13.73
N ASP A 498 -34.28 6.29 14.15
CA ASP A 498 -34.02 7.47 14.99
C ASP A 498 -33.45 7.10 16.36
N MET A 499 -33.83 5.95 16.93
CA MET A 499 -33.28 5.44 18.20
C MET A 499 -31.84 4.91 18.07
N SER A 500 -31.52 4.24 16.96
CA SER A 500 -30.16 3.80 16.61
C SER A 500 -29.22 4.99 16.36
N ILE A 501 -29.71 6.03 15.68
CA ILE A 501 -28.99 7.29 15.43
C ILE A 501 -28.82 8.09 16.74
N ALA A 502 -29.83 8.12 17.61
CA ALA A 502 -29.72 8.73 18.94
C ALA A 502 -28.74 7.99 19.87
N TRP A 503 -28.60 6.67 19.72
CA TRP A 503 -27.61 5.87 20.46
C TRP A 503 -26.19 6.05 19.94
N LYS A 504 -25.99 6.12 18.61
CA LYS A 504 -24.69 6.46 17.99
C LYS A 504 -24.19 7.86 18.37
N ARG A 505 -25.10 8.85 18.44
CA ARG A 505 -24.82 10.21 18.94
C ARG A 505 -24.32 10.25 20.39
N LYS A 506 -24.60 9.21 21.18
CA LYS A 506 -24.21 9.14 22.59
C LYS A 506 -22.79 8.58 22.79
N GLU A 507 -22.32 7.70 21.90
CA GLU A 507 -20.96 7.11 21.96
C GLU A 507 -19.84 8.03 21.45
N LEU A 508 -20.12 8.90 20.48
CA LEU A 508 -19.11 9.82 19.89
C LEU A 508 -18.73 11.01 20.79
N LYS A 509 -19.48 11.24 21.87
CA LYS A 509 -19.28 12.35 22.80
C LYS A 509 -18.06 12.20 23.73
N ASP A 510 -17.42 11.02 23.75
CA ASP A 510 -16.46 10.61 24.79
C ASP A 510 -15.02 10.31 24.30
N SER A 511 -14.70 10.55 23.02
CA SER A 511 -13.36 10.49 22.42
C SER A 511 -12.73 11.90 22.32
N PRO A 512 -11.39 12.06 22.32
CA PRO A 512 -10.79 13.35 21.99
C PRO A 512 -11.27 13.78 20.60
N MET A 513 -11.79 15.00 20.50
CA MET A 513 -12.38 15.47 19.26
C MET A 513 -11.29 15.78 18.22
N ASN A 514 -11.59 15.47 16.97
CA ASN A 514 -10.69 15.62 15.83
C ASN A 514 -10.77 17.02 15.24
N ILE A 515 -9.65 17.53 14.73
CA ILE A 515 -9.59 18.67 13.82
C ILE A 515 -9.15 18.13 12.47
N LEU A 516 -10.04 18.27 11.49
CA LEU A 516 -9.82 17.74 10.15
C LEU A 516 -9.36 18.85 9.22
N VAL A 517 -8.26 18.62 8.51
CA VAL A 517 -7.71 19.53 7.51
C VAL A 517 -7.84 18.87 6.14
N TYR A 518 -8.60 19.49 5.23
CA TYR A 518 -8.78 18.96 3.89
C TYR A 518 -7.49 18.99 3.09
N SER A 519 -7.14 17.89 2.43
CA SER A 519 -5.89 17.73 1.68
C SER A 519 -6.06 17.14 0.27
N GLY A 520 -7.23 17.26 -0.35
CA GLY A 520 -7.47 16.86 -1.74
C GLY A 520 -6.93 17.88 -2.77
N ASP A 521 -7.19 17.65 -4.06
CA ASP A 521 -6.59 18.38 -5.20
C ASP A 521 -6.81 19.91 -5.18
N GLY A 522 -7.88 20.38 -4.54
CA GLY A 522 -8.15 21.80 -4.38
C GLY A 522 -7.25 22.50 -3.39
N ALA A 523 -6.67 21.80 -2.42
CA ALA A 523 -5.79 22.39 -1.42
C ALA A 523 -4.34 22.51 -1.90
N SER A 524 -3.73 23.68 -1.70
CA SER A 524 -2.28 23.84 -1.90
C SER A 524 -1.52 23.05 -0.84
N ARG A 525 -0.52 22.27 -1.26
CA ARG A 525 0.33 21.48 -0.35
C ARG A 525 0.98 22.36 0.72
N ALA A 526 1.49 23.53 0.32
CA ALA A 526 2.07 24.50 1.24
C ALA A 526 1.05 24.95 2.30
N SER A 527 -0.16 25.33 1.86
CA SER A 527 -1.21 25.77 2.79
C SER A 527 -1.64 24.65 3.74
N VAL A 528 -1.75 23.39 3.28
CA VAL A 528 -2.05 22.23 4.15
C VAL A 528 -0.98 22.04 5.22
N ILE A 529 0.30 22.11 4.84
CA ILE A 529 1.43 21.94 5.77
C ILE A 529 1.42 23.05 6.83
N HIS A 530 1.35 24.32 6.41
CA HIS A 530 1.30 25.46 7.34
C HIS A 530 0.09 25.38 8.27
N THR A 531 -1.09 25.02 7.74
CA THR A 531 -2.32 24.83 8.53
C THR A 531 -2.13 23.78 9.61
N ILE A 532 -1.64 22.58 9.26
CA ILE A 532 -1.47 21.49 10.21
C ILE A 532 -0.43 21.84 11.29
N ASN A 533 0.69 22.44 10.91
CA ASN A 533 1.75 22.82 11.83
C ASN A 533 1.25 23.84 12.86
N SER A 534 0.58 24.91 12.37
CA SER A 534 0.03 25.96 13.24
C SER A 534 -1.06 25.42 14.17
N LEU A 535 -1.94 24.54 13.68
CA LEU A 535 -2.96 23.90 14.53
C LEU A 535 -2.33 22.98 15.57
N ARG A 536 -1.37 22.12 15.20
CA ARG A 536 -0.70 21.24 16.17
C ARG A 536 0.02 22.04 17.26
N SER A 537 0.65 23.15 16.91
CA SER A 537 1.32 24.02 17.87
C SER A 537 0.35 24.74 18.82
N LEU A 538 -0.86 25.07 18.37
CA LEU A 538 -1.82 25.87 19.16
C LEU A 538 -2.80 25.01 19.95
N VAL A 539 -3.19 23.85 19.43
CA VAL A 539 -4.30 23.03 19.99
C VAL A 539 -3.95 21.55 20.16
N GLY A 540 -2.74 21.11 19.80
CA GLY A 540 -2.33 19.70 19.80
C GLY A 540 -2.31 19.00 21.17
N GLN A 541 -2.36 19.74 22.28
CA GLN A 541 -2.54 19.16 23.63
C GLN A 541 -3.98 18.71 23.90
N HIS A 542 -4.95 19.23 23.14
CA HIS A 542 -6.38 19.04 23.40
C HIS A 542 -7.13 18.33 22.26
N TYR A 543 -6.61 18.40 21.04
CA TYR A 543 -7.25 17.87 19.84
C TYR A 543 -6.23 17.14 18.96
N ASP A 544 -6.70 16.12 18.23
CA ASP A 544 -5.89 15.47 17.19
C ASP A 544 -6.09 16.18 15.85
N VAL A 545 -4.99 16.48 15.13
CA VAL A 545 -5.01 17.22 13.86
C VAL A 545 -4.67 16.27 12.73
N MET A 546 -5.68 15.94 11.93
CA MET A 546 -5.63 14.91 10.89
C MET A 546 -5.93 15.48 9.50
N LYS A 547 -5.38 14.82 8.47
CA LYS A 547 -5.72 15.08 7.07
C LYS A 547 -6.97 14.30 6.67
N ILE A 548 -7.80 14.87 5.81
CA ILE A 548 -8.92 14.18 5.18
C ILE A 548 -9.02 14.57 3.70
N ASP A 549 -9.37 13.64 2.83
CA ASP A 549 -9.61 13.88 1.41
C ASP A 549 -11.12 13.87 1.09
N ASP A 550 -11.45 14.02 -0.20
CA ASP A 550 -12.83 14.04 -0.70
C ASP A 550 -13.55 12.71 -0.45
N ASN A 551 -12.87 11.57 -0.64
CA ASN A 551 -13.43 10.25 -0.36
C ASN A 551 -13.71 10.06 1.13
N GLY A 552 -12.80 10.50 2.00
CA GLY A 552 -13.00 10.48 3.45
C GLY A 552 -14.21 11.32 3.88
N LEU A 553 -14.33 12.55 3.36
CA LEU A 553 -15.47 13.42 3.66
C LEU A 553 -16.81 12.84 3.17
N LEU A 554 -16.81 12.09 2.05
CA LEU A 554 -17.99 11.46 1.49
C LEU A 554 -18.37 10.15 2.21
N ALA A 555 -17.42 9.24 2.39
CA ALA A 555 -17.67 7.86 2.79
C ALA A 555 -17.57 7.61 4.31
N GLU A 556 -16.76 8.37 5.04
CA GLU A 556 -16.52 8.12 6.46
C GLU A 556 -17.49 8.89 7.37
N PRO A 557 -17.80 8.37 8.58
CA PRO A 557 -18.64 9.04 9.58
C PRO A 557 -17.80 9.97 10.46
N TRP A 558 -17.44 11.15 9.94
CA TRP A 558 -16.52 12.07 10.60
C TRP A 558 -17.21 13.16 11.43
N GLU A 559 -18.46 13.52 11.10
CA GLU A 559 -19.18 14.71 11.60
C GLU A 559 -19.26 14.76 13.13
N ASP A 560 -19.57 13.62 13.75
CA ASP A 560 -19.77 13.53 15.20
C ASP A 560 -18.45 13.51 15.99
N SER A 561 -17.33 13.14 15.35
CA SER A 561 -16.01 13.09 15.99
C SER A 561 -15.19 14.36 15.77
N THR A 562 -15.73 15.34 15.02
CA THR A 562 -14.97 16.50 14.54
C THR A 562 -15.34 17.77 15.28
N SER A 563 -14.35 18.40 15.92
CA SER A 563 -14.50 19.71 16.56
C SER A 563 -14.34 20.87 15.59
N LEU A 564 -13.53 20.72 14.54
CA LEU A 564 -13.31 21.75 13.53
C LEU A 564 -12.95 21.09 12.19
N LEU A 565 -13.63 21.50 11.12
CA LEU A 565 -13.24 21.21 9.73
C LEU A 565 -12.56 22.45 9.13
N VAL A 566 -11.35 22.27 8.59
CA VAL A 566 -10.55 23.32 7.97
C VAL A 566 -10.39 23.05 6.48
N ILE A 567 -10.79 24.01 5.64
CA ILE A 567 -10.51 24.02 4.20
C ILE A 567 -9.43 25.09 3.95
N PRO A 568 -8.17 24.69 3.70
CA PRO A 568 -7.05 25.62 3.56
C PRO A 568 -7.08 26.36 2.21
N GLY A 569 -6.09 27.21 1.96
CA GLY A 569 -5.92 27.88 0.66
C GLY A 569 -5.52 26.92 -0.48
N GLY A 570 -5.74 27.36 -1.72
CA GLY A 570 -5.50 26.55 -2.91
C GLY A 570 -6.24 27.06 -4.15
N ARG A 571 -6.93 26.15 -4.86
CA ARG A 571 -7.72 26.43 -6.07
C ARG A 571 -9.19 26.16 -5.79
N ASP A 572 -10.04 27.11 -6.15
CA ASP A 572 -11.47 27.04 -5.87
C ASP A 572 -12.21 26.00 -6.73
N LEU A 573 -11.99 25.97 -8.06
CA LEU A 573 -12.71 25.05 -8.96
C LEU A 573 -12.54 23.55 -8.64
N PRO A 574 -11.35 23.05 -8.24
CA PRO A 574 -11.23 21.67 -7.78
C PRO A 574 -12.03 21.38 -6.51
N TYR A 575 -12.21 22.32 -5.56
CA TYR A 575 -13.14 22.10 -4.44
C TYR A 575 -14.57 21.90 -4.94
N VAL A 576 -15.01 22.72 -5.91
CA VAL A 576 -16.33 22.57 -6.52
C VAL A 576 -16.46 21.21 -7.20
N ARG A 577 -15.44 20.75 -7.93
CA ARG A 577 -15.43 19.44 -8.58
C ARG A 577 -15.52 18.30 -7.56
N ASP A 578 -14.65 18.31 -6.55
CA ASP A 578 -14.40 17.16 -5.66
C ASP A 578 -15.36 17.09 -4.47
N LEU A 579 -15.88 18.23 -4.00
CA LEU A 579 -16.76 18.31 -2.83
C LEU A 579 -18.23 18.60 -3.19
N SER A 580 -18.58 18.63 -4.49
CA SER A 580 -19.95 18.89 -4.94
C SER A 580 -20.97 17.83 -4.49
N GLY A 581 -22.25 18.23 -4.47
CA GLY A 581 -23.37 17.34 -4.20
C GLY A 581 -23.36 16.78 -2.78
N PRO A 582 -23.34 15.44 -2.58
CA PRO A 582 -23.52 14.83 -1.27
C PRO A 582 -22.50 15.26 -0.20
N THR A 583 -21.26 15.54 -0.60
CA THR A 583 -20.20 15.94 0.32
C THR A 583 -20.48 17.34 0.89
N ASN A 584 -20.91 18.29 0.05
CA ASN A 584 -21.33 19.62 0.50
C ASN A 584 -22.55 19.58 1.40
N ASP A 585 -23.51 18.69 1.14
CA ASP A 585 -24.66 18.52 2.01
C ASP A 585 -24.24 18.03 3.40
N LYS A 586 -23.28 17.10 3.50
CA LYS A 586 -22.69 16.68 4.78
C LYS A 586 -22.00 17.82 5.52
N ILE A 587 -21.13 18.56 4.83
CA ILE A 587 -20.41 19.70 5.43
C ILE A 587 -21.41 20.77 5.91
N ARG A 588 -22.42 21.09 5.11
CA ARG A 588 -23.49 22.04 5.46
C ARG A 588 -24.25 21.56 6.70
N ASN A 589 -24.67 20.30 6.72
CA ASN A 589 -25.41 19.72 7.84
C ASN A 589 -24.59 19.69 9.13
N TYR A 590 -23.29 19.36 9.05
CA TYR A 590 -22.37 19.40 10.18
C TYR A 590 -22.32 20.79 10.83
N VAL A 591 -22.10 21.85 10.03
CA VAL A 591 -22.03 23.22 10.54
C VAL A 591 -23.39 23.68 11.06
N HIS A 592 -24.48 23.47 10.31
CA HIS A 592 -25.82 23.85 10.77
C HIS A 592 -26.21 23.21 12.11
N SER A 593 -25.69 22.02 12.41
CA SER A 593 -25.95 21.25 13.64
C SER A 593 -25.03 21.61 14.82
N GLY A 594 -24.20 22.65 14.72
CA GLY A 594 -23.28 23.08 15.80
C GLY A 594 -21.80 22.82 15.55
N GLY A 595 -21.47 22.25 14.38
CA GLY A 595 -20.09 22.09 13.92
C GLY A 595 -19.39 23.42 13.64
N LYS A 596 -18.06 23.38 13.52
CA LYS A 596 -17.26 24.58 13.21
C LYS A 596 -16.52 24.41 11.89
N PHE A 597 -16.48 25.46 11.10
CA PHE A 597 -15.82 25.48 9.79
C PHE A 597 -14.83 26.64 9.71
N PHE A 598 -13.61 26.37 9.26
CA PHE A 598 -12.60 27.40 9.02
C PHE A 598 -12.13 27.34 7.56
N GLY A 599 -12.55 28.34 6.77
CA GLY A 599 -12.15 28.49 5.37
C GLY A 599 -11.07 29.54 5.21
N ILE A 600 -9.98 29.21 4.52
CA ILE A 600 -8.83 30.10 4.32
C ILE A 600 -8.59 30.31 2.82
N CYS A 601 -8.48 31.56 2.38
CA CYS A 601 -8.25 31.95 0.99
C CYS A 601 -9.26 31.26 0.05
N ALA A 602 -8.84 30.39 -0.87
CA ALA A 602 -9.73 29.64 -1.75
C ALA A 602 -10.83 28.85 -0.99
N GLY A 603 -10.50 28.27 0.17
CA GLY A 603 -11.50 27.63 1.03
C GLY A 603 -12.53 28.59 1.64
N ALA A 604 -12.19 29.87 1.75
CA ALA A 604 -13.08 30.92 2.20
C ALA A 604 -14.05 31.38 1.07
N TYR A 605 -13.55 31.51 -0.16
CA TYR A 605 -14.37 31.86 -1.32
C TYR A 605 -15.35 30.74 -1.63
N TYR A 606 -14.86 29.50 -1.58
CA TYR A 606 -15.66 28.28 -1.75
C TYR A 606 -16.87 28.21 -0.81
N ALA A 607 -16.74 28.77 0.39
CA ALA A 607 -17.79 28.82 1.41
C ALA A 607 -18.74 30.03 1.29
N SER A 608 -18.53 30.92 0.31
CA SER A 608 -19.38 32.10 0.05
C SER A 608 -20.43 31.81 -1.02
N ASP A 609 -21.58 32.49 -1.02
CA ASP A 609 -22.67 32.24 -1.99
C ASP A 609 -22.22 32.48 -3.43
N ARG A 610 -21.41 33.52 -3.62
CA ARG A 610 -20.85 33.89 -4.91
C ARG A 610 -19.37 34.24 -4.79
N VAL A 611 -18.61 33.87 -5.81
CA VAL A 611 -17.21 34.26 -5.98
C VAL A 611 -17.04 35.03 -7.27
N ASN A 612 -16.31 36.15 -7.21
CA ASN A 612 -15.80 36.89 -8.35
C ASN A 612 -14.30 37.12 -8.14
N PHE A 613 -13.48 36.27 -8.75
CA PHE A 613 -12.03 36.29 -8.61
C PHE A 613 -11.37 36.63 -9.94
N GLU A 614 -10.47 37.63 -9.95
CA GLU A 614 -9.63 38.00 -11.10
C GLU A 614 -10.45 38.22 -12.40
N CYS A 615 -11.58 38.93 -12.30
CA CYS A 615 -12.49 39.16 -13.43
C CYS A 615 -11.77 39.84 -14.61
N GLY A 616 -11.90 39.26 -15.81
CA GLY A 616 -11.26 39.74 -17.03
C GLY A 616 -9.79 39.30 -17.22
N SER A 617 -9.23 38.50 -16.30
CA SER A 617 -7.89 37.93 -16.44
C SER A 617 -7.94 36.43 -16.79
N PRO A 618 -6.83 35.82 -17.25
CA PRO A 618 -6.77 34.37 -17.49
C PRO A 618 -7.03 33.50 -16.24
N LEU A 619 -6.99 34.11 -15.05
CA LEU A 619 -7.23 33.47 -13.76
C LEU A 619 -8.68 33.64 -13.28
N GLU A 620 -9.57 34.13 -14.14
CA GLU A 620 -10.96 34.43 -13.80
C GLU A 620 -11.70 33.21 -13.24
N VAL A 621 -12.32 33.41 -12.07
CA VAL A 621 -13.28 32.46 -11.49
C VAL A 621 -14.52 33.22 -11.03
N GLN A 622 -15.62 33.05 -11.76
CA GLN A 622 -16.93 33.64 -11.44
C GLN A 622 -17.99 32.54 -11.29
N GLY A 623 -18.82 32.63 -10.26
CA GLY A 623 -20.01 31.76 -10.16
C GLY A 623 -20.55 31.61 -8.74
N LEU A 624 -21.64 30.84 -8.64
CA LEU A 624 -22.25 30.45 -7.37
C LEU A 624 -21.47 29.30 -6.70
N ARG A 625 -21.52 29.18 -5.38
CA ARG A 625 -21.04 28.00 -4.64
C ARG A 625 -22.16 27.39 -3.83
N ASP A 626 -22.05 26.09 -3.59
CA ASP A 626 -23.11 25.34 -2.92
C ASP A 626 -23.09 25.50 -1.40
N LEU A 627 -21.93 25.73 -0.76
CA LEU A 627 -21.85 25.79 0.71
C LEU A 627 -22.60 26.98 1.32
N LYS A 628 -22.43 28.18 0.75
CA LYS A 628 -23.17 29.40 1.10
C LYS A 628 -23.18 29.77 2.59
N PHE A 629 -22.09 29.49 3.33
CA PHE A 629 -21.98 29.88 4.73
C PHE A 629 -21.93 31.39 4.90
N PHE A 630 -21.26 32.09 3.97
CA PHE A 630 -21.46 33.53 3.80
C PHE A 630 -22.46 33.76 2.66
N PRO A 631 -23.64 34.37 2.92
CA PRO A 631 -24.67 34.57 1.90
C PRO A 631 -24.36 35.69 0.89
N GLY A 632 -23.19 36.33 1.00
CA GLY A 632 -22.75 37.39 0.12
C GLY A 632 -21.67 36.98 -0.87
N GLU A 633 -21.15 37.98 -1.56
CA GLU A 633 -20.08 37.81 -2.55
C GLU A 633 -18.70 37.92 -1.89
N CYS A 634 -17.81 36.97 -2.20
CA CYS A 634 -16.38 37.17 -1.99
C CYS A 634 -15.72 37.62 -3.30
N ARG A 635 -14.98 38.74 -3.25
CA ARG A 635 -14.32 39.34 -4.40
C ARG A 635 -12.81 39.36 -4.21
N GLY A 636 -12.06 38.90 -5.20
CA GLY A 636 -10.60 38.86 -5.17
C GLY A 636 -9.96 38.88 -6.57
N ALA A 637 -8.65 38.77 -6.70
CA ALA A 637 -7.70 39.01 -5.62
C ALA A 637 -7.78 40.48 -5.16
N VAL A 638 -7.58 40.74 -3.86
CA VAL A 638 -7.61 42.09 -3.28
C VAL A 638 -6.49 42.96 -3.85
N TYR A 639 -5.34 42.34 -4.11
CA TYR A 639 -4.18 42.98 -4.70
C TYR A 639 -3.80 42.27 -6.01
N PRO A 640 -3.35 43.00 -7.04
CA PRO A 640 -2.97 42.42 -8.33
C PRO A 640 -1.65 41.64 -8.24
N GLY A 641 -1.40 40.81 -9.26
CA GLY A 641 -0.12 40.11 -9.46
C GLY A 641 -0.06 38.69 -8.91
N PHE A 642 -1.19 38.09 -8.53
CA PHE A 642 -1.28 36.70 -8.09
C PHE A 642 -1.01 35.70 -9.22
N VAL A 643 -0.27 34.63 -8.93
CA VAL A 643 0.00 33.52 -9.87
C VAL A 643 -0.16 32.17 -9.16
N TYR A 644 -0.95 31.26 -9.73
CA TYR A 644 -1.14 29.93 -9.15
C TYR A 644 0.17 29.13 -9.07
N GLY A 645 0.43 28.53 -7.90
CA GLY A 645 1.60 27.67 -7.68
C GLY A 645 2.93 28.42 -7.57
N SER A 646 2.89 29.73 -7.39
CA SER A 646 4.04 30.62 -7.21
C SER A 646 3.81 31.56 -6.03
N GLU A 647 4.89 32.12 -5.50
CA GLU A 647 4.91 33.18 -4.50
C GLU A 647 4.90 34.57 -5.16
N ALA A 648 4.82 34.65 -6.49
CA ALA A 648 4.63 35.90 -7.21
C ALA A 648 3.30 36.57 -6.79
N GLY A 649 3.41 37.80 -6.30
CA GLY A 649 2.28 38.56 -5.75
C GLY A 649 2.08 38.41 -4.25
N ALA A 650 2.84 37.52 -3.58
CA ALA A 650 2.82 37.37 -2.13
C ALA A 650 3.25 38.67 -1.44
N ARG A 651 2.58 39.01 -0.33
CA ARG A 651 2.88 40.23 0.45
C ARG A 651 2.52 40.10 1.92
N SER A 652 3.07 41.00 2.73
CA SER A 652 2.67 41.19 4.12
C SER A 652 1.48 42.17 4.17
N ALA A 653 0.25 41.66 4.10
CA ALA A 653 -0.95 42.48 4.12
C ALA A 653 -1.24 42.97 5.55
N GLY A 654 -1.47 44.28 5.71
CA GLY A 654 -1.96 44.82 6.98
C GLY A 654 -3.42 44.41 7.22
N ILE A 655 -3.73 44.06 8.45
CA ILE A 655 -5.09 43.86 8.91
C ILE A 655 -5.34 44.57 10.23
N ARG A 656 -6.49 45.26 10.33
CA ARG A 656 -6.98 45.92 11.53
C ARG A 656 -8.07 45.07 12.18
N LEU A 657 -7.91 44.74 13.45
CA LEU A 657 -8.81 43.84 14.19
C LEU A 657 -10.02 44.56 14.77
N ASN A 658 -11.16 43.87 14.79
CA ASN A 658 -12.34 44.28 15.54
C ASN A 658 -12.26 43.74 16.98
N ARG A 659 -11.61 44.50 17.88
CA ARG A 659 -11.29 44.05 19.24
C ARG A 659 -12.52 43.75 20.11
N ASP A 660 -13.65 44.41 19.85
CA ASP A 660 -14.86 44.23 20.66
C ASP A 660 -15.48 42.82 20.51
N LEU A 661 -15.10 42.08 19.46
CA LEU A 661 -15.58 40.73 19.20
C LEU A 661 -14.74 39.62 19.83
N PHE A 662 -13.63 39.98 20.46
CA PHE A 662 -12.75 39.08 21.19
C PHE A 662 -12.73 39.46 22.68
N ALA A 663 -12.31 38.55 23.56
CA ALA A 663 -12.26 38.87 24.98
C ALA A 663 -11.32 40.07 25.23
N LYS A 664 -11.80 41.08 25.98
CA LYS A 664 -11.04 42.31 26.26
C LYS A 664 -9.67 41.95 26.87
N ASP A 665 -8.61 42.61 26.37
CA ASP A 665 -7.20 42.52 26.79
C ASP A 665 -6.34 41.31 26.32
N GLN A 666 -6.76 40.51 25.32
CA GLN A 666 -5.97 39.35 24.87
C GLN A 666 -4.93 39.59 23.76
N PHE A 667 -5.02 40.67 22.98
CA PHE A 667 -4.14 40.86 21.82
C PHE A 667 -2.88 41.71 22.08
N GLY A 668 -2.99 42.83 22.81
CA GLY A 668 -1.88 43.79 22.93
C GLY A 668 -1.57 44.60 21.66
N PHE A 669 -2.27 44.39 20.54
CA PHE A 669 -2.15 45.15 19.28
C PHE A 669 -3.53 45.37 18.63
N ASN A 670 -3.66 46.43 17.81
CA ASN A 670 -4.89 46.77 17.06
C ASN A 670 -4.81 46.42 15.57
N GLU A 671 -3.59 46.37 15.05
CA GLU A 671 -3.27 46.14 13.65
C GLU A 671 -2.03 45.25 13.60
N THR A 672 -2.00 44.32 12.66
CA THR A 672 -0.85 43.43 12.44
C THR A 672 -0.67 43.16 10.95
N LYS A 673 0.44 42.51 10.58
CA LYS A 673 0.70 42.07 9.21
C LYS A 673 0.57 40.55 9.12
N VAL A 674 -0.09 40.07 8.08
CA VAL A 674 -0.33 38.65 7.81
C VAL A 674 0.09 38.29 6.39
N TYR A 675 0.40 37.02 6.15
CA TYR A 675 0.73 36.55 4.81
C TYR A 675 -0.51 36.65 3.92
N PHE A 676 -0.29 37.10 2.69
CA PHE A 676 -1.31 37.21 1.66
C PHE A 676 -0.73 36.69 0.34
N ASN A 677 -1.47 35.81 -0.33
CA ASN A 677 -1.17 35.39 -1.69
C ASN A 677 -2.48 35.02 -2.42
N GLY A 678 -3.04 35.97 -3.19
CA GLY A 678 -4.31 35.75 -3.91
C GLY A 678 -5.57 35.77 -3.03
N GLY A 679 -5.52 36.47 -1.90
CA GLY A 679 -6.62 36.67 -0.95
C GLY A 679 -7.80 37.50 -1.50
N GLY A 680 -9.05 37.19 -1.13
CA GLY A 680 -10.26 37.96 -1.43
C GLY A 680 -10.74 38.81 -0.24
N TYR A 681 -11.82 39.59 -0.43
CA TYR A 681 -12.55 40.29 0.62
C TYR A 681 -14.05 40.00 0.53
N PHE A 682 -14.76 40.16 1.65
CA PHE A 682 -16.19 39.88 1.73
C PHE A 682 -16.99 41.17 1.52
N VAL A 683 -17.81 41.20 0.47
CA VAL A 683 -18.54 42.41 0.03
C VAL A 683 -19.73 42.66 0.95
N ASP A 684 -19.83 43.89 1.47
CA ASP A 684 -20.96 44.36 2.29
C ASP A 684 -21.32 43.41 3.45
N ALA A 685 -20.31 42.79 4.08
CA ALA A 685 -20.50 41.77 5.11
C ALA A 685 -21.37 42.26 6.29
N GLU A 686 -21.34 43.55 6.60
CA GLU A 686 -22.17 44.21 7.61
C GLU A 686 -23.68 44.20 7.31
N LYS A 687 -24.09 44.00 6.05
CA LYS A 687 -25.51 43.96 5.66
C LYS A 687 -26.16 42.61 5.94
N TYR A 688 -25.37 41.56 6.15
CA TYR A 688 -25.87 40.19 6.27
C TYR A 688 -26.08 39.81 7.76
N PRO A 689 -27.33 39.51 8.18
CA PRO A 689 -27.60 39.13 9.55
C PRO A 689 -26.85 37.84 9.93
N GLY A 690 -26.25 37.81 11.12
CA GLY A 690 -25.44 36.69 11.58
C GLY A 690 -23.97 36.72 11.13
N THR A 691 -23.55 37.72 10.35
CA THR A 691 -22.14 37.92 9.97
C THR A 691 -21.47 38.98 10.85
N GLN A 692 -20.31 38.66 11.40
CA GLN A 692 -19.47 39.55 12.18
C GLN A 692 -18.12 39.76 11.49
N ILE A 693 -17.71 41.02 11.30
CA ILE A 693 -16.40 41.33 10.71
C ILE A 693 -15.33 41.27 11.81
N LEU A 694 -14.41 40.31 11.69
CA LEU A 694 -13.32 40.10 12.65
C LEU A 694 -12.10 41.00 12.35
N ALA A 695 -11.84 41.25 11.07
CA ALA A 695 -10.74 42.10 10.65
C ALA A 695 -11.02 42.77 9.29
N TRP A 696 -10.45 43.97 9.10
CA TRP A 696 -10.43 44.68 7.83
C TRP A 696 -9.01 44.72 7.26
N TYR A 697 -8.86 44.73 5.95
CA TYR A 697 -7.57 45.07 5.33
C TYR A 697 -7.17 46.51 5.72
N SER A 698 -5.89 46.71 6.01
CA SER A 698 -5.29 48.00 6.37
C SER A 698 -3.93 48.19 5.67
N GLY A 699 -3.59 49.44 5.33
CA GLY A 699 -2.38 49.77 4.55
C GLY A 699 -2.56 51.00 3.65
N GLU A 700 -1.48 51.48 3.03
CA GLU A 700 -1.49 52.68 2.18
C GLU A 700 -2.44 52.54 0.97
N PRO A 701 -3.16 53.62 0.61
CA PRO A 701 -4.17 53.64 -0.46
C PRO A 701 -3.56 53.69 -1.86
N CYS A 702 -2.67 52.76 -2.19
CA CYS A 702 -2.22 52.54 -3.56
C CYS A 702 -2.59 51.11 -3.97
N GLU A 703 -3.45 50.98 -4.98
CA GLU A 703 -3.87 49.74 -5.66
C GLU A 703 -5.07 48.94 -5.11
N ILE A 704 -5.71 49.35 -4.00
CA ILE A 704 -7.03 48.82 -3.67
C ILE A 704 -8.00 49.41 -4.70
N ILE A 705 -8.45 48.60 -5.66
CA ILE A 705 -9.56 48.79 -6.63
C ILE A 705 -10.11 50.25 -6.69
N PRO A 706 -10.10 50.96 -7.84
CA PRO A 706 -10.27 52.43 -7.97
C PRO A 706 -11.52 53.14 -7.42
N ASP A 707 -12.34 52.49 -6.59
CA ASP A 707 -13.53 53.09 -6.01
C ASP A 707 -13.88 52.38 -4.69
N THR A 708 -13.81 53.07 -3.55
CA THR A 708 -14.83 53.11 -2.48
C THR A 708 -14.29 53.60 -1.13
N LYS A 709 -15.05 54.51 -0.50
CA LYS A 709 -14.87 55.03 0.86
C LYS A 709 -15.09 53.98 2.00
N THR A 710 -15.21 52.69 1.68
CA THR A 710 -15.65 51.64 2.62
C THR A 710 -14.54 50.64 2.99
N PRO A 711 -14.32 50.34 4.30
CA PRO A 711 -13.34 49.34 4.74
C PRO A 711 -13.65 47.94 4.20
N LYS A 712 -12.64 47.24 3.65
CA LYS A 712 -12.81 45.89 3.08
C LYS A 712 -12.63 44.82 4.15
N ALA A 713 -13.63 43.96 4.34
CA ALA A 713 -13.59 42.88 5.32
C ALA A 713 -12.61 41.77 4.89
N ALA A 714 -11.55 41.56 5.65
CA ALA A 714 -10.53 40.53 5.40
C ALA A 714 -10.89 39.19 6.04
N MET A 715 -11.58 39.23 7.17
CA MET A 715 -11.97 38.05 7.94
C MET A 715 -13.36 38.26 8.55
N ILE A 716 -14.23 37.26 8.41
CA ILE A 716 -15.59 37.28 8.92
C ILE A 716 -15.91 36.00 9.69
N ALA A 717 -16.84 36.10 10.63
CA ALA A 717 -17.47 34.96 11.29
C ALA A 717 -18.97 34.95 10.95
N CYS A 718 -19.45 33.87 10.35
CA CYS A 718 -20.84 33.68 9.95
C CYS A 718 -21.50 32.66 10.88
N GLN A 719 -22.60 33.06 11.52
CA GLN A 719 -23.46 32.15 12.26
C GLN A 719 -24.29 31.32 11.26
N VAL A 720 -24.12 30.00 11.28
CA VAL A 720 -24.78 29.08 10.34
C VAL A 720 -25.55 28.05 11.14
N GLY A 721 -26.87 28.23 11.26
CA GLY A 721 -27.68 27.43 12.18
C GLY A 721 -27.16 27.54 13.61
N GLN A 722 -26.86 26.40 14.24
CA GLN A 722 -26.26 26.35 15.57
C GLN A 722 -24.73 26.41 15.58
N GLY A 723 -24.07 26.31 14.41
CA GLY A 723 -22.61 26.32 14.29
C GLY A 723 -22.04 27.65 13.83
N LEU A 724 -20.72 27.65 13.61
CA LEU A 724 -19.96 28.85 13.29
C LEU A 724 -18.98 28.58 12.14
N ALA A 725 -19.03 29.40 11.11
CA ALA A 725 -18.07 29.39 10.02
C ALA A 725 -17.20 30.65 10.08
N VAL A 726 -15.88 30.51 10.23
CA VAL A 726 -14.94 31.62 10.11
C VAL A 726 -14.29 31.55 8.73
N LEU A 727 -14.34 32.65 7.99
CA LEU A 727 -13.81 32.76 6.62
C LEU A 727 -12.79 33.89 6.57
N THR A 728 -11.61 33.60 6.02
CA THR A 728 -10.51 34.58 5.93
C THR A 728 -9.92 34.62 4.53
N GLY A 729 -9.77 35.82 3.97
CA GLY A 729 -9.04 36.03 2.71
C GLY A 729 -7.52 36.10 2.89
N VAL A 730 -7.04 36.28 4.12
CA VAL A 730 -5.62 36.29 4.49
C VAL A 730 -5.21 34.98 5.15
N HIS A 731 -3.90 34.75 5.27
CA HIS A 731 -3.31 33.53 5.82
C HIS A 731 -2.65 33.75 7.19
N PRO A 732 -3.43 33.78 8.29
CA PRO A 732 -2.88 33.86 9.64
C PRO A 732 -2.10 32.59 10.03
N GLU A 733 -2.30 31.47 9.33
CA GLU A 733 -1.72 30.15 9.61
C GLU A 733 -0.33 29.92 9.03
N TYR A 734 0.13 30.76 8.11
CA TYR A 734 1.44 30.62 7.47
C TYR A 734 2.58 30.92 8.45
N ASP A 735 3.09 29.96 9.20
CA ASP A 735 4.23 30.19 10.08
C ASP A 735 5.43 30.76 9.29
N ALA A 736 5.82 32.00 9.60
CA ALA A 736 6.86 32.74 8.87
C ALA A 736 8.22 32.06 8.97
N THR A 737 8.46 31.32 10.06
CA THR A 737 9.67 30.53 10.21
C THR A 737 9.72 29.44 9.14
N ASN A 738 8.58 28.89 8.71
CA ASN A 738 8.56 27.81 7.73
C ASN A 738 8.82 28.24 6.26
N MET A 739 9.10 29.52 6.01
CA MET A 739 9.24 30.12 4.68
C MET A 739 10.72 30.42 4.35
N ASP A 740 11.17 30.26 3.09
CA ASP A 740 12.53 30.62 2.68
C ASP A 740 12.66 32.15 2.46
N PRO A 741 13.38 32.89 3.33
CA PRO A 741 13.54 34.34 3.19
C PRO A 741 14.39 34.74 1.97
N ARG A 742 15.03 33.79 1.28
CA ARG A 742 15.86 34.05 0.09
C ARG A 742 15.10 33.84 -1.22
N ASN A 743 13.85 33.38 -1.18
CA ASN A 743 13.07 33.19 -2.40
C ASN A 743 12.88 34.56 -3.10
N PRO A 744 13.34 34.71 -4.36
CA PRO A 744 13.30 35.98 -5.09
C PRO A 744 11.87 36.48 -5.33
N GLU A 745 10.87 35.59 -5.33
CA GLU A 745 9.47 35.93 -5.53
C GLU A 745 8.87 36.73 -4.36
N TYR A 746 9.49 36.70 -3.17
CA TYR A 746 9.08 37.53 -2.03
C TYR A 746 9.57 38.99 -2.10
N GLY A 747 10.33 39.35 -3.12
CA GLY A 747 10.89 40.70 -3.29
C GLY A 747 12.16 40.97 -2.48
N SER A 748 12.64 42.22 -2.54
CA SER A 748 13.89 42.67 -1.92
C SER A 748 13.78 42.84 -0.40
N GLN A 749 14.89 42.63 0.32
CA GLN A 749 14.97 42.79 1.77
C GLN A 749 14.76 44.26 2.24
N PRO A 750 14.00 44.52 3.32
CA PRO A 750 13.19 43.58 4.08
C PRO A 750 11.98 43.08 3.27
N ASN A 751 11.90 41.77 3.06
CA ASN A 751 10.90 41.14 2.20
C ASN A 751 9.72 40.59 3.02
N VAL A 752 8.78 39.92 2.35
CA VAL A 752 7.54 39.42 2.98
C VAL A 752 7.84 38.57 4.22
N VAL A 753 8.81 37.65 4.13
CA VAL A 753 9.18 36.75 5.24
C VAL A 753 9.73 37.54 6.43
N THR A 754 10.56 38.55 6.17
CA THR A 754 11.14 39.43 7.20
C THR A 754 10.04 40.15 8.00
N TRP A 755 9.05 40.72 7.32
CA TRP A 755 7.90 41.36 7.97
C TRP A 755 7.04 40.39 8.77
N LEU A 756 6.87 39.15 8.28
CA LEU A 756 6.07 38.15 8.98
C LEU A 756 6.78 37.60 10.22
N LEU A 757 8.11 37.44 10.18
CA LEU A 757 8.91 37.04 11.34
C LEU A 757 8.83 38.07 12.47
N GLU A 758 8.88 39.37 12.15
CA GLU A 758 8.70 40.45 13.13
C GLU A 758 7.33 40.41 13.81
N LYS A 759 6.30 39.95 13.08
CA LYS A 759 4.90 39.90 13.55
C LYS A 759 4.44 38.50 13.97
N GLU A 760 5.32 37.51 14.04
CA GLU A 760 4.96 36.11 14.25
C GLU A 760 4.22 35.89 15.58
N HIS A 761 4.64 36.59 16.65
CA HIS A 761 3.94 36.53 17.93
C HIS A 761 2.49 37.04 17.81
N GLU A 762 2.31 38.22 17.19
CA GLU A 762 0.98 38.80 16.97
C GLU A 762 0.10 37.88 16.13
N ARG A 763 0.66 37.24 15.09
CA ARG A 763 -0.06 36.30 14.22
C ARG A 763 -0.48 35.01 14.92
N ARG A 764 0.38 34.44 15.76
CA ARG A 764 0.04 33.26 16.58
C ARG A 764 -1.05 33.59 17.60
N VAL A 765 -0.98 34.76 18.23
CA VAL A 765 -2.03 35.26 19.12
C VAL A 765 -3.32 35.47 18.34
N LEU A 766 -3.28 36.03 17.12
CA LEU A 766 -4.42 36.15 16.22
C LEU A 766 -5.10 34.81 15.95
N LEU A 767 -4.35 33.83 15.43
CA LEU A 767 -4.91 32.53 15.09
C LEU A 767 -5.44 31.81 16.35
N GLY A 768 -4.71 31.84 17.46
CA GLY A 768 -5.16 31.26 18.73
C GLY A 768 -6.49 31.87 19.21
N ASN A 769 -6.64 33.19 19.16
CA ASN A 769 -7.89 33.85 19.56
C ASN A 769 -9.05 33.57 18.60
N VAL A 770 -8.78 33.44 17.29
CA VAL A 770 -9.79 33.00 16.31
C VAL A 770 -10.28 31.60 16.66
N LEU A 771 -9.37 30.65 16.91
CA LEU A 771 -9.73 29.28 17.31
C LEU A 771 -10.48 29.25 18.65
N ALA A 772 -10.08 30.08 19.62
CA ALA A 772 -10.79 30.23 20.90
C ALA A 772 -12.21 30.79 20.71
N LYS A 773 -12.40 31.77 19.81
CA LYS A 773 -13.72 32.30 19.45
C LYS A 773 -14.61 31.24 18.78
N MET A 774 -14.01 30.28 18.07
CA MET A 774 -14.70 29.09 17.55
C MET A 774 -14.99 28.02 18.62
N GLY A 775 -14.62 28.26 19.88
CA GLY A 775 -14.88 27.37 21.01
C GLY A 775 -13.85 26.27 21.21
N LEU A 776 -12.66 26.39 20.61
CA LEU A 776 -11.56 25.45 20.82
C LEU A 776 -10.71 25.82 22.05
N LYS A 777 -10.17 24.81 22.73
CA LYS A 777 -9.16 25.00 23.78
C LYS A 777 -7.79 25.20 23.15
N VAL A 778 -7.17 26.35 23.43
CA VAL A 778 -5.87 26.73 22.90
C VAL A 778 -4.83 26.69 24.02
N MET A 779 -3.61 26.26 23.70
CA MET A 779 -2.50 26.23 24.64
C MET A 779 -2.18 27.64 25.16
N GLN A 780 -2.12 27.80 26.48
CA GLN A 780 -1.55 29.00 27.08
C GLN A 780 -0.05 28.98 26.83
N SER A 781 0.45 29.94 26.05
CA SER A 781 1.87 30.06 25.70
C SER A 781 2.74 30.05 26.96
N ALA A 782 3.67 29.10 27.06
CA ALA A 782 4.80 29.22 27.98
C ALA A 782 5.61 30.50 27.63
N PRO A 783 6.15 31.23 28.61
CA PRO A 783 6.91 32.45 28.35
C PRO A 783 8.10 32.15 27.44
N TYR A 784 8.21 32.92 26.36
CA TYR A 784 9.38 32.93 25.49
C TYR A 784 10.61 33.35 26.32
N HIS A 785 11.52 32.41 26.60
CA HIS A 785 12.78 32.71 27.29
C HIS A 785 13.82 33.21 26.27
N PRO A 786 14.29 34.47 26.36
CA PRO A 786 15.18 35.05 25.36
C PRO A 786 16.64 34.57 25.42
N ASN A 787 16.99 33.66 26.35
CA ASN A 787 18.39 33.36 26.70
C ASN A 787 18.77 31.89 26.47
N ILE A 788 18.51 31.36 25.27
CA ILE A 788 19.23 30.18 24.78
C ILE A 788 20.05 30.61 23.55
N ASN A 789 21.19 31.23 23.83
CA ASN A 789 22.30 31.25 22.89
C ASN A 789 22.96 29.86 22.94
N SER A 790 22.44 28.87 22.21
CA SER A 790 23.17 27.62 21.97
C SER A 790 22.78 26.98 20.64
N ALA A 791 23.75 26.99 19.73
CA ALA A 791 23.94 26.04 18.63
C ALA A 791 22.79 25.85 17.63
N ALA A 792 22.86 26.69 16.58
CA ALA A 792 22.50 26.41 15.18
C ALA A 792 21.07 25.90 14.87
N GLY A 793 20.30 26.72 14.16
CA GLY A 793 19.41 26.21 13.10
C GLY A 793 18.01 25.75 13.49
N ALA A 794 17.44 26.18 14.61
CA ALA A 794 16.02 25.96 14.86
C ALA A 794 15.18 26.98 14.07
N ILE A 795 14.83 26.61 12.84
CA ILE A 795 13.63 27.13 12.19
C ILE A 795 12.47 26.24 12.67
N GLN A 796 11.26 26.79 12.88
CA GLN A 796 9.98 26.05 12.93
C GLN A 796 9.57 25.37 14.24
N GLY A 797 8.26 25.42 14.51
CA GLY A 797 7.55 24.59 15.49
C GLY A 797 7.54 23.08 15.17
N ILE A 798 8.46 22.58 14.35
CA ILE A 798 8.84 21.17 14.28
C ILE A 798 10.21 21.09 14.96
N PRO A 799 10.34 20.37 16.09
CA PRO A 799 11.63 20.27 16.75
C PRO A 799 12.67 19.75 15.75
N ALA A 800 13.80 20.45 15.63
CA ALA A 800 14.87 20.05 14.72
C ALA A 800 15.46 18.71 15.18
N ILE A 801 15.93 17.88 14.24
CA ILE A 801 16.45 16.55 14.58
C ILE A 801 17.73 16.74 15.41
N THR A 802 17.70 16.22 16.64
CA THR A 802 18.83 16.31 17.56
C THR A 802 19.85 15.19 17.29
N PRO A 803 21.12 15.35 17.68
CA PRO A 803 22.10 14.26 17.63
C PRO A 803 21.61 13.00 18.38
N LEU A 804 22.02 11.84 17.86
CA LEU A 804 21.80 10.53 18.46
C LEU A 804 23.01 10.18 19.32
N TYR A 805 22.84 10.14 20.64
CA TYR A 805 23.89 9.73 21.57
C TYR A 805 23.87 8.22 21.75
N LEU A 806 25.00 7.57 21.45
CA LEU A 806 25.19 6.14 21.60
C LEU A 806 26.14 5.88 22.77
N ALA A 807 25.63 5.21 23.80
CA ALA A 807 26.39 4.77 24.95
C ALA A 807 25.94 3.37 25.39
N SER A 808 26.77 2.71 26.18
CA SER A 808 26.51 1.38 26.69
C SER A 808 26.79 1.29 28.18
N ILE A 809 26.24 0.26 28.82
CA ILE A 809 26.42 -0.02 30.26
C ILE A 809 27.88 -0.25 30.65
N GLN A 810 28.70 -0.71 29.70
CA GLN A 810 30.16 -0.84 29.86
C GLN A 810 30.86 -0.23 28.65
N PRO A 811 32.00 0.45 28.83
CA PRO A 811 32.78 1.05 27.74
C PRO A 811 33.21 0.05 26.65
N SER A 812 33.42 -1.23 27.02
CA SER A 812 33.77 -2.29 26.07
C SER A 812 32.70 -2.49 24.98
N TYR A 813 31.42 -2.46 25.34
CA TYR A 813 30.31 -2.57 24.37
C TYR A 813 30.28 -1.37 23.42
N THR A 814 30.52 -0.15 23.93
CA THR A 814 30.59 1.04 23.09
C THR A 814 31.78 0.96 22.12
N ALA A 815 32.93 0.44 22.57
CA ALA A 815 34.10 0.24 21.72
C ALA A 815 33.83 -0.78 20.60
N ASP A 816 33.14 -1.88 20.90
CA ASP A 816 32.71 -2.87 19.91
C ASP A 816 31.73 -2.28 18.89
N LEU A 817 30.73 -1.53 19.36
CA LEU A 817 29.79 -0.82 18.48
C LEU A 817 30.50 0.21 17.62
N THR A 818 31.46 0.94 18.16
CA THR A 818 32.26 1.92 17.41
C THR A 818 33.03 1.23 16.29
N ARG A 819 33.64 0.07 16.55
CA ARG A 819 34.32 -0.73 15.53
C ARG A 819 33.36 -1.22 14.45
N ILE A 820 32.17 -1.70 14.83
CA ILE A 820 31.12 -2.16 13.91
C ILE A 820 30.65 -1.00 13.01
N LEU A 821 30.26 0.13 13.61
CA LEU A 821 29.74 1.30 12.90
C LEU A 821 30.81 1.92 11.99
N SER A 822 32.06 2.02 12.45
CA SER A 822 33.17 2.51 11.64
C SER A 822 33.43 1.61 10.42
N GLY A 823 33.24 0.30 10.56
CA GLY A 823 33.32 -0.65 9.44
C GLY A 823 32.24 -0.47 8.36
N LEU A 824 31.14 0.22 8.69
CA LEU A 824 30.07 0.56 7.74
C LEU A 824 30.22 1.94 7.10
N THR A 825 31.20 2.73 7.54
CA THR A 825 31.38 4.08 7.00
C THR A 825 32.08 4.09 5.65
N SER A 826 31.65 5.04 4.81
CA SER A 826 32.37 5.45 3.60
C SER A 826 33.57 6.36 3.97
N ALA A 827 34.39 6.75 2.99
CA ALA A 827 35.60 7.55 3.21
C ALA A 827 35.35 8.92 3.89
N ASP A 828 34.09 9.39 3.91
CA ASP A 828 33.59 10.60 4.55
C ASP A 828 33.04 10.36 5.98
N HIS A 829 33.27 9.19 6.58
CA HIS A 829 32.72 8.77 7.87
C HIS A 829 31.18 8.73 7.94
N GLN A 830 30.52 8.57 6.78
CA GLN A 830 29.07 8.42 6.69
C GLN A 830 28.65 6.96 6.46
N ILE A 831 27.60 6.54 7.15
CA ILE A 831 26.85 5.31 6.90
C ILE A 831 25.66 5.70 6.01
N ARG A 832 25.70 5.31 4.74
CA ARG A 832 24.65 5.60 3.76
C ARG A 832 23.75 4.39 3.60
N GLU A 833 22.54 4.49 4.11
CA GLU A 833 21.52 3.45 4.01
C GLU A 833 20.42 3.82 3.01
N VAL A 834 19.52 2.86 2.76
CA VAL A 834 18.43 3.06 1.78
C VAL A 834 17.51 4.21 2.20
N ASN A 835 17.21 4.35 3.50
CA ASN A 835 16.27 5.35 4.00
C ASN A 835 16.96 6.60 4.58
N ASP A 836 18.04 6.42 5.35
CA ASP A 836 18.73 7.51 6.05
C ASP A 836 20.23 7.53 5.76
N THR A 837 20.86 8.69 5.99
CA THR A 837 22.33 8.81 6.05
C THR A 837 22.73 9.16 7.47
N PHE A 838 23.69 8.45 8.04
CA PHE A 838 24.19 8.69 9.41
C PHE A 838 25.65 9.14 9.37
N GLN A 839 25.97 10.25 10.03
CA GLN A 839 27.34 10.72 10.21
C GLN A 839 27.84 10.28 11.58
N LEU A 840 28.99 9.59 11.63
CA LEU A 840 29.62 9.27 12.91
C LEU A 840 30.43 10.47 13.42
N VAL A 841 30.22 10.81 14.69
CA VAL A 841 30.93 11.89 15.40
C VAL A 841 31.63 11.31 16.63
N GLN A 842 32.96 11.42 16.67
CA GLN A 842 33.81 10.80 17.70
C GLN A 842 34.12 11.71 18.91
N SER A 843 33.72 12.98 18.89
CA SER A 843 34.01 13.93 19.98
C SER A 843 32.74 14.66 20.44
N LEU A 844 32.54 14.66 21.76
CA LEU A 844 31.50 15.45 22.45
C LEU A 844 31.73 16.98 22.36
N GLN A 845 32.91 17.41 21.90
CA GLN A 845 33.35 18.82 21.93
C GLN A 845 33.08 19.58 20.62
N HIS A 846 32.62 18.93 19.55
CA HIS A 846 32.31 19.61 18.30
C HIS A 846 30.84 20.03 18.24
N PRO A 847 30.52 21.30 17.89
CA PRO A 847 29.15 21.70 17.62
C PRO A 847 28.64 20.91 16.42
N VAL A 848 27.76 19.96 16.68
CA VAL A 848 27.14 19.12 15.65
C VAL A 848 26.04 19.94 14.97
N PRO A 849 26.03 20.07 13.62
CA PRO A 849 24.97 20.76 12.92
C PRO A 849 23.60 20.14 13.26
N VAL A 850 22.68 20.97 13.76
CA VAL A 850 21.29 20.57 13.96
C VAL A 850 20.59 20.78 12.62
N HIS A 851 20.11 19.69 12.01
CA HIS A 851 19.38 19.77 10.75
C HIS A 851 17.90 20.01 11.04
N THR A 852 17.41 21.19 10.68
CA THR A 852 15.98 21.38 10.41
C THR A 852 15.66 20.69 9.10
N PRO A 853 14.58 19.87 9.00
CA PRO A 853 14.06 19.48 7.70
C PRO A 853 13.66 20.76 6.96
N THR A 854 14.46 21.22 6.01
CA THR A 854 14.09 22.38 5.19
C THR A 854 12.91 22.00 4.32
N THR A 855 11.77 22.65 4.57
CA THR A 855 10.61 22.74 3.69
C THR A 855 11.02 23.40 2.37
N ILE A 856 11.57 22.62 1.44
CA ILE A 856 11.55 22.94 0.02
C ILE A 856 11.19 21.66 -0.73
N GLU A 857 9.90 21.51 -1.02
CA GLU A 857 9.45 20.65 -2.12
C GLU A 857 10.11 21.19 -3.41
N THR A 858 11.04 20.44 -3.99
CA THR A 858 11.42 20.63 -5.39
C THR A 858 11.10 19.34 -6.15
N LYS A 859 10.27 19.53 -7.19
CA LYS A 859 10.00 18.70 -8.36
C LYS A 859 10.53 17.25 -8.30
N GLU A 860 9.60 16.30 -8.33
CA GLU A 860 9.85 14.89 -8.71
C GLU A 860 10.70 14.86 -9.99
N GLY A 861 11.99 14.57 -9.85
CA GLY A 861 12.91 14.54 -11.00
C GLY A 861 14.41 14.54 -10.69
N ASP A 862 14.90 15.18 -9.62
CA ASP A 862 16.34 15.21 -9.32
C ASP A 862 16.64 15.17 -7.81
N GLY A 863 17.48 14.21 -7.41
CA GLY A 863 18.28 14.13 -6.17
C GLY A 863 17.65 14.62 -4.85
N GLU A 864 17.06 13.71 -4.07
CA GLU A 864 16.76 13.95 -2.64
C GLU A 864 18.04 14.28 -1.85
N GLU A 865 18.10 15.44 -1.20
CA GLU A 865 19.04 15.66 -0.12
C GLU A 865 18.50 14.98 1.16
N LYS A 866 18.89 13.72 1.37
CA LYS A 866 18.54 12.97 2.59
C LYS A 866 19.14 13.65 3.82
N VAL A 867 18.29 14.03 4.78
CA VAL A 867 18.73 14.64 6.04
C VAL A 867 19.72 13.70 6.75
N THR A 868 20.94 14.19 6.99
CA THR A 868 21.99 13.41 7.65
C THR A 868 21.79 13.42 9.16
N LYS A 869 21.78 12.25 9.80
CA LYS A 869 21.60 12.07 11.24
C LYS A 869 22.95 11.85 11.92
N ASN A 870 23.30 12.69 12.89
CA ASN A 870 24.59 12.60 13.56
C ASN A 870 24.52 11.59 14.72
N ILE A 871 25.36 10.55 14.70
CA ILE A 871 25.54 9.60 15.79
C ILE A 871 26.81 9.99 16.57
N VAL A 872 26.63 10.44 17.80
CA VAL A 872 27.70 10.78 18.74
C VAL A 872 28.08 9.52 19.54
N LEU A 873 29.33 9.09 19.39
CA LEU A 873 29.84 7.89 20.05
C LEU A 873 30.43 8.25 21.43
N CYS A 874 29.75 7.85 22.50
CA CYS A 874 30.14 8.16 23.88
C CYS A 874 31.04 7.05 24.45
N LEU A 875 32.32 7.04 24.05
CA LEU A 875 33.26 5.92 24.27
C LEU A 875 33.50 5.57 25.75
N ASN A 876 33.68 6.58 26.60
CA ASN A 876 34.14 6.38 27.99
C ASN A 876 33.00 6.42 29.01
N GLU A 877 32.05 7.34 28.82
CA GLU A 877 30.94 7.58 29.74
C GLU A 877 29.70 8.06 28.97
N PRO A 878 28.48 7.79 29.47
CA PRO A 878 27.26 8.32 28.86
C PRO A 878 27.26 9.86 28.81
N PRO A 879 26.47 10.48 27.92
CA PRO A 879 26.41 11.94 27.83
C PRO A 879 25.91 12.55 29.15
N SER A 880 26.44 13.73 29.50
CA SER A 880 25.97 14.48 30.68
C SER A 880 24.50 14.87 30.51
N ALA A 881 23.75 14.97 31.62
CA ALA A 881 22.34 15.37 31.62
C ALA A 881 22.07 16.72 30.90
N ASN A 882 23.05 17.61 30.76
CA ASN A 882 22.91 18.85 30.00
C ASN A 882 22.73 18.63 28.49
N LEU A 883 23.26 17.53 27.95
CA LEU A 883 23.14 17.18 26.52
C LEU A 883 21.85 16.39 26.24
N THR A 884 21.34 15.67 27.24
CA THR A 884 20.13 14.85 27.15
C THR A 884 19.18 15.17 28.31
N PRO A 885 18.65 16.41 28.42
CA PRO A 885 17.93 16.88 29.61
C PRO A 885 16.62 16.13 29.89
N GLU A 886 16.03 15.51 28.87
CA GLU A 886 14.77 14.77 28.96
C GLU A 886 14.95 13.27 29.19
N PHE A 887 16.19 12.75 29.14
CA PHE A 887 16.50 11.34 29.41
C PHE A 887 17.96 11.16 29.86
N ASP A 888 18.17 10.70 31.09
CA ASP A 888 19.51 10.45 31.64
C ASP A 888 19.94 8.99 31.40
N MET A 889 20.87 8.80 30.47
CA MET A 889 21.39 7.47 30.14
C MET A 889 22.15 6.80 31.29
N SER A 890 22.79 7.58 32.17
CA SER A 890 23.51 7.05 33.34
C SER A 890 22.54 6.52 34.39
N LEU A 891 21.44 7.26 34.65
CA LEU A 891 20.36 6.78 35.52
C LEU A 891 19.71 5.52 34.94
N TYR A 892 19.45 5.48 33.63
CA TYR A 892 18.92 4.30 32.96
C TYR A 892 19.80 3.05 33.17
N PHE A 893 21.11 3.14 32.90
CA PHE A 893 22.02 2.01 33.10
C PHE A 893 22.12 1.61 34.58
N GLY A 894 22.12 2.58 35.50
CA GLY A 894 22.09 2.32 36.94
C GLY A 894 20.84 1.54 37.37
N HIS A 895 19.66 1.97 36.92
CA HIS A 895 18.40 1.27 37.19
C HIS A 895 18.34 -0.12 36.55
N LEU A 896 18.88 -0.29 35.33
CA LEU A 896 18.94 -1.59 34.67
C LEU A 896 19.84 -2.57 35.44
N GLN A 897 21.00 -2.11 35.92
CA GLN A 897 21.91 -2.91 36.75
C GLN A 897 21.28 -3.25 38.10
N GLN A 898 20.61 -2.29 38.74
CA GLN A 898 19.92 -2.49 40.00
C GLN A 898 18.79 -3.54 39.87
N ALA A 899 17.98 -3.45 38.81
CA ALA A 899 16.91 -4.42 38.54
C ALA A 899 17.46 -5.85 38.38
N ARG A 900 18.63 -6.00 37.73
CA ARG A 900 19.32 -7.28 37.56
C ARG A 900 19.93 -7.81 38.87
N GLN A 901 20.38 -6.94 39.78
CA GLN A 901 21.00 -7.31 41.06
C GLN A 901 19.98 -7.69 42.16
N MET A 902 18.81 -7.06 42.19
CA MET A 902 17.81 -7.26 43.27
C MET A 902 17.22 -8.68 43.33
N ARG A 903 17.35 -9.49 42.28
CA ARG A 903 16.93 -10.90 42.28
C ARG A 903 18.18 -11.77 42.18
N ASN A 904 18.48 -12.51 43.26
CA ASN A 904 19.54 -13.52 43.43
C ASN A 904 19.55 -14.59 42.32
N THR A 905 19.83 -14.17 41.09
CA THR A 905 19.97 -15.05 39.93
C THR A 905 21.46 -15.29 39.75
N ARG A 906 21.88 -16.55 39.83
CA ARG A 906 23.27 -17.00 39.58
C ARG A 906 23.74 -16.71 38.14
N GLU A 907 22.92 -16.03 37.32
CA GLU A 907 23.04 -15.81 35.88
C GLU A 907 23.20 -14.32 35.49
N SER A 908 23.62 -13.45 36.40
CA SER A 908 23.75 -11.99 36.16
C SER A 908 24.58 -11.62 34.91
N ASN A 909 25.56 -12.46 34.52
CA ASN A 909 26.38 -12.24 33.32
C ASN A 909 25.71 -12.64 31.99
N SER A 910 24.46 -13.10 32.00
CA SER A 910 23.76 -13.57 30.79
C SER A 910 22.83 -12.53 30.16
N PHE A 911 22.68 -11.33 30.76
CA PHE A 911 21.69 -10.35 30.30
C PHE A 911 22.21 -9.48 29.14
N ILE A 912 21.47 -9.44 28.03
CA ILE A 912 21.90 -8.74 26.79
C ILE A 912 21.01 -7.54 26.41
N PHE A 913 19.74 -7.50 26.83
CA PHE A 913 18.81 -6.44 26.41
C PHE A 913 19.04 -5.13 27.15
N GLY A 914 19.23 -4.03 26.40
CA GLY A 914 19.46 -2.70 26.97
C GLY A 914 20.92 -2.42 27.35
N ASN A 915 21.86 -3.32 27.04
CA ASN A 915 23.28 -3.08 27.32
C ASN A 915 23.86 -1.93 26.48
N SER A 916 23.24 -1.62 25.34
CA SER A 916 23.60 -0.50 24.48
C SER A 916 22.34 0.28 24.10
N LEU A 917 22.40 1.60 24.24
CA LEU A 917 21.29 2.51 24.03
C LEU A 917 21.72 3.63 23.07
N MET A 918 20.91 3.87 22.04
CA MET A 918 21.01 5.04 21.19
C MET A 918 19.80 5.95 21.45
N TYR A 919 20.05 7.12 22.02
CA TYR A 919 19.00 8.07 22.39
C TYR A 919 19.11 9.37 21.58
N GLY A 920 17.98 9.86 21.10
CA GLY A 920 17.86 11.22 20.57
C GLY A 920 16.65 11.92 21.18
N GLN A 921 16.78 13.19 21.55
CA GLN A 921 15.67 13.95 22.11
C GLN A 921 14.55 14.15 21.08
N VAL A 922 14.93 14.48 19.83
CA VAL A 922 14.03 14.56 18.69
C VAL A 922 14.58 13.71 17.56
N VAL A 923 13.80 12.72 17.13
CA VAL A 923 14.15 11.85 16.01
C VAL A 923 12.98 11.77 15.03
N THR A 924 13.21 11.24 13.81
CA THR A 924 12.11 10.95 12.88
C THR A 924 11.22 9.84 13.43
N SER A 925 11.78 8.63 13.56
CA SER A 925 11.15 7.51 14.23
C SER A 925 12.17 6.47 14.66
N THR A 926 12.13 6.01 15.92
CA THR A 926 13.00 4.94 16.43
C THR A 926 12.81 3.65 15.64
N GLN A 927 11.55 3.34 15.28
CA GLN A 927 11.21 2.17 14.50
C GLN A 927 11.75 2.26 13.08
N THR A 928 11.53 3.38 12.39
CA THR A 928 11.95 3.54 10.99
C THR A 928 13.48 3.55 10.87
N MET A 929 14.18 4.18 11.83
CA MET A 929 15.64 4.22 11.87
C MET A 929 16.28 2.85 11.95
N LEU A 930 15.64 1.88 12.62
CA LEU A 930 16.13 0.49 12.67
C LEU A 930 15.57 -0.36 11.53
N ASP A 931 14.25 -0.30 11.26
CA ASP A 931 13.56 -1.18 10.30
C ASP A 931 13.93 -0.89 8.84
N LYS A 932 14.06 0.38 8.44
CA LYS A 932 14.29 0.78 7.04
C LYS A 932 15.75 0.93 6.66
N ASN A 933 16.66 0.81 7.63
CA ASN A 933 18.11 0.86 7.43
C ASN A 933 18.70 -0.54 7.74
N PHE A 934 18.35 -1.51 6.89
CA PHE A 934 18.61 -2.93 7.16
C PHE A 934 20.10 -3.26 7.26
N GLY A 935 20.98 -2.59 6.50
CA GLY A 935 22.42 -2.83 6.58
C GLY A 935 22.99 -2.47 7.95
N LEU A 936 22.58 -1.31 8.48
CA LEU A 936 22.86 -0.88 9.85
C LEU A 936 22.27 -1.87 10.87
N CYS A 937 20.97 -2.17 10.76
CA CYS A 937 20.28 -3.04 11.72
C CYS A 937 20.87 -4.44 11.81
N GLN A 938 21.32 -5.02 10.69
CA GLN A 938 21.92 -6.36 10.65
C GLN A 938 23.21 -6.45 11.48
N GLN A 939 23.91 -5.34 11.66
CA GLN A 939 25.20 -5.27 12.35
C GLN A 939 25.08 -4.91 13.84
N LEU A 940 23.92 -4.38 14.25
CA LEU A 940 23.66 -4.06 15.67
C LEU A 940 23.49 -5.35 16.49
N PRO A 941 24.01 -5.41 17.74
CA PRO A 941 23.91 -6.59 18.59
C PRO A 941 22.48 -6.86 19.03
N ASP A 942 22.21 -8.10 19.43
CA ASP A 942 20.93 -8.47 20.04
C ASP A 942 20.69 -7.67 21.32
N GLY A 943 19.46 -7.19 21.48
CA GLY A 943 19.09 -6.37 22.62
C GLY A 943 19.55 -4.92 22.53
N PHE A 944 20.06 -4.46 21.38
CA PHE A 944 20.29 -3.04 21.11
C PHE A 944 18.98 -2.26 21.18
N VAL A 945 18.98 -1.11 21.86
CA VAL A 945 17.79 -0.27 22.06
C VAL A 945 18.00 1.11 21.45
N CYS A 946 16.99 1.63 20.76
CA CYS A 946 16.91 3.01 20.33
C CYS A 946 15.70 3.69 21.00
N SER A 947 15.91 4.81 21.69
CA SER A 947 14.87 5.53 22.44
C SER A 947 14.78 6.99 22.01
N ALA A 948 13.61 7.60 22.17
CA ALA A 948 13.43 9.02 21.90
C ALA A 948 12.37 9.69 22.79
N THR A 949 12.54 10.98 23.03
CA THR A 949 11.54 11.81 23.74
C THR A 949 10.43 12.24 22.79
N ILE A 950 10.79 12.71 21.59
CA ILE A 950 9.86 13.13 20.54
C ILE A 950 10.19 12.40 19.24
N GLN A 951 9.16 11.85 18.61
CA GLN A 951 9.22 11.35 17.22
C GLN A 951 8.36 12.24 16.33
N VAL A 952 8.96 12.88 15.32
CA VAL A 952 8.23 13.73 14.37
C VAL A 952 7.45 12.91 13.32
N ALA A 953 7.78 11.62 13.15
CA ALA A 953 7.16 10.69 12.21
C ALA A 953 6.93 9.30 12.85
N GLY A 954 6.42 9.27 14.09
CA GLY A 954 6.16 8.04 14.86
C GLY A 954 5.24 7.05 14.13
N ARG A 955 5.54 5.76 14.25
CA ARG A 955 4.85 4.66 13.55
C ARG A 955 3.97 3.84 14.49
N GLY A 956 2.74 3.54 14.06
CA GLY A 956 1.87 2.52 14.64
C GLY A 956 1.73 1.30 13.71
N ARG A 957 0.91 0.31 14.10
CA ARG A 957 0.58 -0.85 13.25
C ARG A 957 -0.26 -0.42 12.04
N GLY A 958 0.05 -0.98 10.86
CA GLY A 958 -0.65 -0.66 9.62
C GLY A 958 -0.35 0.77 9.14
N ARG A 959 -1.37 1.52 8.73
CA ARG A 959 -1.24 2.94 8.30
C ARG A 959 -1.31 3.95 9.47
N ASN A 960 -1.45 3.47 10.71
CA ASN A 960 -1.60 4.34 11.87
C ASN A 960 -0.29 5.08 12.19
N SER A 961 -0.37 6.37 12.48
CA SER A 961 0.73 7.15 13.07
C SER A 961 0.66 7.08 14.59
N TRP A 962 1.83 7.10 15.23
CA TRP A 962 1.93 7.23 16.68
C TRP A 962 2.33 8.66 17.04
N ILE A 963 1.56 9.31 17.92
CA ILE A 963 1.86 10.67 18.40
C ILE A 963 2.73 10.56 19.65
N SER A 964 3.82 11.32 19.66
CA SER A 964 4.93 11.16 20.60
C SER A 964 5.22 12.45 21.39
N PRO A 965 4.32 12.92 22.26
CA PRO A 965 4.61 14.08 23.10
C PRO A 965 5.67 13.75 24.16
N PRO A 966 6.43 14.74 24.65
CA PRO A 966 7.32 14.57 25.81
C PRO A 966 6.57 13.94 26.97
N GLY A 967 7.12 12.92 27.61
CA GLY A 967 6.48 12.17 28.71
C GLY A 967 5.90 10.79 28.34
N CYS A 968 5.90 10.45 27.06
CA CYS A 968 5.68 9.07 26.59
C CYS A 968 7.02 8.34 26.45
N LEU A 969 7.17 7.16 27.05
CA LEU A 969 8.30 6.27 26.80
C LEU A 969 8.14 5.60 25.44
N GLN A 970 9.08 5.84 24.54
CA GLN A 970 9.07 5.30 23.19
C GLN A 970 10.44 4.72 22.86
N PHE A 971 10.46 3.45 22.50
CA PHE A 971 11.71 2.78 22.15
C PHE A 971 11.47 1.71 21.10
N SER A 972 12.53 1.37 20.37
CA SER A 972 12.59 0.23 19.47
C SER A 972 13.81 -0.61 19.82
N MET A 973 13.70 -1.94 19.79
CA MET A 973 14.80 -2.85 20.08
C MET A 973 15.00 -3.90 18.99
N VAL A 974 16.25 -4.35 18.82
CA VAL A 974 16.65 -5.39 17.87
C VAL A 974 16.69 -6.74 18.56
N LEU A 975 16.09 -7.76 17.94
CA LEU A 975 16.08 -9.14 18.44
C LEU A 975 16.26 -10.13 17.29
N ARG A 976 17.28 -11.00 17.34
CA ARG A 976 17.35 -12.19 16.49
C ARG A 976 16.63 -13.37 17.16
N HIS A 977 15.61 -13.88 16.49
CA HIS A 977 14.78 -14.97 16.99
C HIS A 977 15.00 -16.26 16.16
N PRO A 978 15.39 -17.38 16.78
CA PRO A 978 15.79 -18.59 16.06
C PRO A 978 14.60 -19.31 15.41
N VAL A 979 14.70 -19.63 14.12
CA VAL A 979 13.63 -20.34 13.36
C VAL A 979 13.42 -21.77 13.86
N LYS A 980 14.46 -22.38 14.45
CA LYS A 980 14.42 -23.75 14.97
C LYS A 980 13.62 -23.89 16.26
N ALA A 981 13.25 -22.80 16.92
CA ALA A 981 12.45 -22.84 18.15
C ALA A 981 10.96 -23.02 17.83
N SER A 982 10.59 -24.22 17.34
CA SER A 982 9.22 -24.53 16.90
C SER A 982 8.16 -24.38 17.99
N HIS A 983 8.52 -24.57 19.27
CA HIS A 983 7.65 -24.32 20.42
C HIS A 983 7.49 -22.84 20.77
N ALA A 984 8.38 -21.97 20.27
CA ALA A 984 8.49 -20.58 20.67
C ALA A 984 8.25 -19.65 19.47
N SER A 985 7.06 -19.69 18.87
CA SER A 985 6.71 -18.90 17.68
C SER A 985 6.97 -17.39 17.84
N ALA A 986 7.65 -16.78 16.86
CA ALA A 986 7.96 -15.35 16.81
C ALA A 986 6.72 -14.44 16.98
N VAL A 987 5.52 -14.92 16.61
CA VAL A 987 4.25 -14.18 16.75
C VAL A 987 4.01 -13.76 18.20
N PHE A 988 4.42 -14.57 19.17
CA PHE A 988 4.23 -14.28 20.59
C PHE A 988 5.16 -13.22 21.15
N VAL A 989 6.21 -12.81 20.43
CA VAL A 989 7.12 -11.75 20.88
C VAL A 989 6.35 -10.45 21.18
N GLN A 990 5.35 -10.10 20.37
CA GLN A 990 4.50 -8.93 20.61
C GLN A 990 3.68 -9.03 21.92
N TYR A 991 3.29 -10.25 22.31
CA TYR A 991 2.55 -10.53 23.55
C TYR A 991 3.48 -10.42 24.74
N LEU A 992 4.70 -10.97 24.63
CA LEU A 992 5.72 -10.91 25.66
C LEU A 992 6.15 -9.47 25.95
N VAL A 993 6.29 -8.61 24.93
CA VAL A 993 6.63 -7.20 25.14
C VAL A 993 5.48 -6.45 25.81
N ALA A 994 4.24 -6.63 25.36
CA ALA A 994 3.09 -5.98 26.00
C ALA A 994 2.94 -6.44 27.46
N LEU A 995 3.13 -7.73 27.72
CA LEU A 995 3.15 -8.30 29.07
C LEU A 995 4.31 -7.77 29.91
N ALA A 996 5.49 -7.59 29.32
CA ALA A 996 6.66 -7.02 30.00
C ALA A 996 6.43 -5.55 30.40
N VAL A 997 5.69 -4.76 29.61
CA VAL A 997 5.32 -3.39 30.00
C VAL A 997 4.43 -3.38 31.23
N VAL A 998 3.38 -4.22 31.24
CA VAL A 998 2.44 -4.30 32.37
C VAL A 998 3.11 -4.89 33.61
N GLU A 999 3.78 -6.02 33.47
CA GLU A 999 4.42 -6.71 34.60
C GLU A 999 5.73 -6.04 35.05
N GLY A 1000 6.35 -5.20 34.22
CA GLY A 1000 7.45 -4.32 34.62
C GLY A 1000 7.03 -3.29 35.68
N VAL A 1001 5.73 -2.96 35.73
CA VAL A 1001 5.13 -2.12 36.77
C VAL A 1001 4.49 -3.00 37.86
N CYS A 1002 3.54 -3.86 37.48
CA CYS A 1002 2.67 -4.54 38.44
C CYS A 1002 3.32 -5.73 39.16
N SER A 1003 4.56 -6.11 38.83
CA SER A 1003 5.31 -7.12 39.61
C SER A 1003 6.25 -6.51 40.66
N LEU A 1004 6.28 -5.18 40.77
CA LEU A 1004 7.00 -4.48 41.82
C LEU A 1004 6.20 -4.49 43.13
N PRO A 1005 6.86 -4.65 44.29
CA PRO A 1005 6.19 -4.64 45.59
C PRO A 1005 5.35 -3.37 45.81
N GLY A 1006 4.07 -3.54 46.05
CA GLY A 1006 3.11 -2.46 46.31
C GLY A 1006 2.35 -1.95 45.08
N TYR A 1007 2.79 -2.29 43.86
CA TYR A 1007 2.21 -1.86 42.57
C TYR A 1007 1.25 -2.90 41.95
N GLU A 1008 0.96 -4.00 42.65
CA GLU A 1008 0.27 -5.18 42.12
C GLU A 1008 -1.14 -4.87 41.61
N ASP A 1009 -1.80 -3.94 42.30
CA ASP A 1009 -3.21 -3.52 42.11
C ASP A 1009 -3.35 -2.30 41.19
N ILE A 1010 -2.27 -1.83 40.56
CA ILE A 1010 -2.38 -0.78 39.56
C ILE A 1010 -3.19 -1.33 38.37
N PRO A 1011 -4.23 -0.61 37.90
CA PRO A 1011 -5.19 -1.16 36.96
C PRO A 1011 -4.72 -1.05 35.50
N LEU A 1012 -3.57 -1.67 35.20
CA LEU A 1012 -3.04 -1.85 33.86
C LEU A 1012 -3.54 -3.16 33.26
N ARG A 1013 -4.00 -3.09 32.01
CA ARG A 1013 -4.67 -4.18 31.31
C ARG A 1013 -4.17 -4.34 29.88
N LEU A 1014 -4.35 -5.53 29.33
CA LEU A 1014 -3.97 -5.92 27.98
C LEU A 1014 -5.20 -6.14 27.11
N LYS A 1015 -5.24 -5.43 25.98
CA LYS A 1015 -6.19 -5.69 24.89
C LYS A 1015 -5.48 -6.47 23.80
N TRP A 1016 -6.09 -7.58 23.40
CA TRP A 1016 -5.63 -8.38 22.25
C TRP A 1016 -5.37 -7.53 20.99
N PRO A 1017 -4.27 -7.81 20.26
CA PRO A 1017 -3.21 -8.77 20.64
C PRO A 1017 -2.18 -8.20 21.63
N ASN A 1018 -1.93 -6.88 21.62
CA ASN A 1018 -0.77 -6.27 22.27
C ASN A 1018 -0.94 -4.79 22.67
N ASP A 1019 -2.17 -4.30 22.79
CA ASP A 1019 -2.45 -2.93 23.21
C ASP A 1019 -2.52 -2.82 24.74
N ILE A 1020 -1.99 -1.72 25.30
CA ILE A 1020 -1.95 -1.48 26.74
C ILE A 1020 -3.01 -0.45 27.12
N TYR A 1021 -3.84 -0.81 28.08
CA TYR A 1021 -4.96 -0.02 28.56
C TYR A 1021 -4.87 0.23 30.06
N ALA A 1022 -5.51 1.32 30.49
CA ALA A 1022 -5.64 1.73 31.88
C ALA A 1022 -7.11 1.95 32.23
N GLU A 1023 -7.51 1.59 33.45
CA GLU A 1023 -8.79 2.02 34.02
C GLU A 1023 -8.63 3.45 34.55
N ALA A 1024 -9.21 4.42 33.85
CA ALA A 1024 -9.03 5.83 34.19
C ALA A 1024 -9.77 6.19 35.50
N PRO A 1025 -9.11 6.87 36.45
CA PRO A 1025 -9.77 7.33 37.67
C PRO A 1025 -10.79 8.42 37.37
N LEU A 1026 -12.00 8.27 37.91
CA LEU A 1026 -13.09 9.24 37.79
C LEU A 1026 -12.81 10.44 38.72
N GLU A 1027 -11.99 11.40 38.29
CA GLU A 1027 -11.65 12.57 39.10
C GLU A 1027 -12.67 13.73 38.97
N HIS A 1028 -13.46 13.77 37.88
CA HIS A 1028 -14.49 14.81 37.65
C HIS A 1028 -15.90 14.24 37.39
N PRO A 1029 -16.97 14.85 37.95
CA PRO A 1029 -18.36 14.43 37.71
C PRO A 1029 -18.79 14.49 36.23
N SER A 1030 -18.18 15.37 35.45
CA SER A 1030 -18.44 15.52 34.00
C SER A 1030 -17.81 14.43 33.14
N GLN A 1031 -16.87 13.63 33.68
CA GLN A 1031 -16.30 12.44 33.03
C GLN A 1031 -17.11 11.16 33.35
N ALA A 1032 -18.17 11.28 34.18
CA ALA A 1032 -19.04 10.18 34.55
C ALA A 1032 -20.16 9.98 33.51
N CYS A 1033 -19.83 9.34 32.39
CA CYS A 1033 -20.81 8.69 31.53
C CYS A 1033 -20.39 7.23 31.30
N ALA A 1034 -20.40 6.44 32.37
CA ALA A 1034 -20.24 4.99 32.27
C ALA A 1034 -21.61 4.34 31.97
N ALA A 1035 -21.67 3.48 30.96
CA ALA A 1035 -22.82 2.62 30.70
C ALA A 1035 -23.13 1.78 31.95
N THR A 1036 -24.38 1.81 32.41
CA THR A 1036 -24.87 0.97 33.50
C THR A 1036 -25.07 -0.45 32.98
N ALA A 1037 -24.43 -1.42 33.63
CA ALA A 1037 -24.75 -2.84 33.43
C ALA A 1037 -25.41 -3.37 34.70
N ARG A 1038 -26.58 -4.01 34.56
CA ARG A 1038 -27.21 -4.75 35.65
C ARG A 1038 -26.42 -6.03 35.91
N GLY A 1039 -25.90 -6.19 37.12
CA GLY A 1039 -25.35 -7.46 37.56
C GLY A 1039 -26.45 -8.52 37.76
N SER A 1040 -26.06 -9.79 37.85
CA SER A 1040 -26.90 -10.95 38.21
C SER A 1040 -27.65 -10.79 39.55
N ASP A 1041 -27.24 -9.82 40.34
CA ASP A 1041 -27.62 -9.56 41.72
C ASP A 1041 -28.61 -8.39 41.81
N GLY A 1042 -29.01 -7.81 40.66
CA GLY A 1042 -29.97 -6.71 40.57
C GLY A 1042 -29.40 -5.32 40.89
N GLN A 1043 -28.13 -5.20 41.29
CA GLN A 1043 -27.47 -3.91 41.56
C GLN A 1043 -26.74 -3.33 40.34
N GLU A 1044 -26.92 -2.03 40.10
CA GLU A 1044 -26.19 -1.27 39.07
C GLU A 1044 -24.73 -1.06 39.49
N HIS A 1045 -23.82 -1.75 38.81
CA HIS A 1045 -22.37 -1.54 38.99
C HIS A 1045 -21.84 -0.61 37.88
N ARG A 1046 -21.26 0.53 38.26
CA ARG A 1046 -20.61 1.46 37.32
C ARG A 1046 -19.29 0.85 36.84
N ARG A 1047 -19.12 0.61 35.53
CA ARG A 1047 -17.85 0.12 34.97
C ARG A 1047 -16.84 1.27 34.81
N PRO A 1048 -15.56 1.09 35.19
CA PRO A 1048 -14.51 2.09 34.96
C PRO A 1048 -14.21 2.26 33.45
N LYS A 1049 -13.88 3.50 33.03
CA LYS A 1049 -13.57 3.84 31.63
C LYS A 1049 -12.18 3.30 31.25
N MET A 1050 -12.11 2.40 30.27
CA MET A 1050 -10.85 1.86 29.74
C MET A 1050 -10.24 2.82 28.72
N ILE A 1051 -9.01 3.28 28.95
CA ILE A 1051 -8.28 4.21 28.07
C ILE A 1051 -7.02 3.53 27.54
N LYS A 1052 -6.77 3.61 26.23
CA LYS A 1052 -5.52 3.13 25.62
C LYS A 1052 -4.37 4.07 26.00
N ILE A 1053 -3.29 3.52 26.55
CA ILE A 1053 -2.11 4.29 26.97
C ILE A 1053 -0.83 3.83 26.28
N GLY A 1054 -0.85 2.69 25.58
CA GLY A 1054 0.34 2.15 24.92
C GLY A 1054 0.03 1.10 23.87
N GLY A 1055 1.06 0.73 23.10
CA GLY A 1055 0.98 -0.31 22.08
C GLY A 1055 2.35 -0.80 21.63
N VAL A 1056 2.36 -1.95 20.96
CA VAL A 1056 3.56 -2.62 20.46
C VAL A 1056 3.46 -2.82 18.94
N LEU A 1057 4.57 -2.60 18.25
CA LEU A 1057 4.77 -2.80 16.82
C LEU A 1057 5.96 -3.76 16.63
N VAL A 1058 5.79 -4.83 15.87
CA VAL A 1058 6.87 -5.78 15.57
C VAL A 1058 6.97 -5.94 14.08
N ASN A 1059 8.11 -5.57 13.50
CA ASN A 1059 8.45 -5.89 12.13
C ASN A 1059 9.49 -7.00 12.12
N SER A 1060 9.37 -7.94 11.18
CA SER A 1060 10.30 -9.04 11.02
C SER A 1060 10.97 -8.98 9.65
N ASN A 1061 12.28 -9.14 9.65
CA ASN A 1061 13.07 -9.44 8.47
C ASN A 1061 13.64 -10.85 8.63
N PHE A 1062 13.70 -11.64 7.56
CA PHE A 1062 14.16 -13.03 7.62
C PHE A 1062 15.56 -13.17 7.04
N SER A 1063 16.47 -13.83 7.76
CA SER A 1063 17.85 -14.08 7.32
C SER A 1063 18.26 -15.51 7.66
N GLU A 1064 18.46 -16.35 6.62
CA GLU A 1064 18.94 -17.74 6.64
C GLU A 1064 18.31 -18.70 7.66
N SER A 1065 18.52 -18.50 8.96
CA SER A 1065 18.03 -19.36 10.06
C SER A 1065 17.45 -18.61 11.26
N GLU A 1066 17.30 -17.28 11.18
CA GLU A 1066 16.80 -16.42 12.25
C GLU A 1066 15.86 -15.33 11.70
N PHE A 1067 14.88 -14.93 12.50
CA PHE A 1067 14.08 -13.72 12.27
C PHE A 1067 14.76 -12.54 12.96
N LEU A 1068 15.20 -11.55 12.20
CA LEU A 1068 15.62 -10.25 12.73
C LEU A 1068 14.37 -9.39 12.97
N LEU A 1069 13.97 -9.28 14.23
CA LEU A 1069 12.82 -8.53 14.68
C LEU A 1069 13.23 -7.12 15.13
N VAL A 1070 12.53 -6.11 14.63
CA VAL A 1070 12.58 -4.74 15.17
C VAL A 1070 11.29 -4.49 15.92
N ILE A 1071 11.39 -4.38 17.25
CA ILE A 1071 10.25 -4.30 18.14
C ILE A 1071 10.13 -2.89 18.70
N GLY A 1072 9.12 -2.15 18.26
CA GLY A 1072 8.77 -0.82 18.75
C GLY A 1072 7.71 -0.88 19.85
N CYS A 1073 7.86 -0.06 20.88
CA CYS A 1073 6.88 0.12 21.94
C CYS A 1073 6.75 1.61 22.27
N GLY A 1074 5.50 2.07 22.41
CA GLY A 1074 5.17 3.38 22.92
C GLY A 1074 4.18 3.25 24.07
N VAL A 1075 4.46 3.90 25.21
CA VAL A 1075 3.56 3.93 26.37
C VAL A 1075 3.61 5.30 27.07
N ASN A 1076 2.44 5.81 27.47
CA ASN A 1076 2.34 7.08 28.17
C ASN A 1076 2.73 6.94 29.65
N THR A 1077 3.86 7.53 30.04
CA THR A 1077 4.43 7.41 31.38
C THR A 1077 3.95 8.52 32.30
N THR A 1078 3.95 9.78 31.83
CA THR A 1078 3.68 10.95 32.69
C THR A 1078 2.47 11.79 32.30
N ASN A 1079 2.05 11.85 31.02
CA ASN A 1079 1.05 12.83 30.54
C ASN A 1079 -0.40 12.47 30.89
N PRO A 1080 -1.11 13.28 31.68
CA PRO A 1080 -2.48 12.96 32.10
C PRO A 1080 -3.56 13.30 31.05
N ASN A 1081 -3.27 14.17 30.07
CA ASN A 1081 -4.22 14.60 29.03
C ASN A 1081 -3.59 14.46 27.63
N PRO A 1082 -4.38 14.18 26.57
CA PRO A 1082 -5.84 13.95 26.54
C PRO A 1082 -6.27 12.53 26.97
N THR A 1083 -5.33 11.63 27.28
CA THR A 1083 -5.61 10.24 27.71
C THR A 1083 -5.44 10.06 29.22
N THR A 1084 -4.48 9.25 29.66
CA THR A 1084 -4.02 9.05 31.04
C THR A 1084 -2.63 8.41 30.98
N SER A 1085 -1.94 8.31 32.11
CA SER A 1085 -0.56 7.81 32.18
C SER A 1085 -0.33 6.87 33.35
N ILE A 1086 0.73 6.07 33.29
CA ILE A 1086 1.11 5.18 34.40
C ILE A 1086 1.28 5.98 35.70
N ASN A 1087 1.93 7.15 35.65
CA ASN A 1087 2.12 7.98 36.84
C ASN A 1087 0.81 8.61 37.35
N HIS A 1088 -0.16 8.89 36.47
CA HIS A 1088 -1.50 9.29 36.92
C HIS A 1088 -2.12 8.15 37.74
N LEU A 1089 -2.08 6.91 37.25
CA LEU A 1089 -2.60 5.75 37.97
C LEU A 1089 -1.89 5.52 39.31
N VAL A 1090 -0.57 5.67 39.37
CA VAL A 1090 0.20 5.55 40.63
C VAL A 1090 -0.21 6.63 41.62
N ARG A 1091 -0.34 7.90 41.18
CA ARG A 1091 -0.81 8.99 42.05
C ARG A 1091 -2.20 8.72 42.60
N TYR A 1092 -3.10 8.25 41.75
CA TYR A 1092 -4.45 7.89 42.17
C TYR A 1092 -4.45 6.70 43.14
N HIS A 1093 -3.66 5.66 42.85
CA HIS A 1093 -3.52 4.49 43.74
C HIS A 1093 -2.97 4.90 45.11
N ASN A 1094 -1.95 5.75 45.16
CA ASN A 1094 -1.41 6.32 46.40
C ASN A 1094 -2.50 7.09 47.17
N LYS A 1095 -3.28 7.91 46.46
CA LYS A 1095 -4.38 8.68 47.06
C LYS A 1095 -5.48 7.80 47.66
N VAL A 1096 -5.85 6.70 46.98
CA VAL A 1096 -6.94 5.80 47.41
C VAL A 1096 -6.49 4.83 48.51
N THR A 1097 -5.26 4.31 48.42
CA THR A 1097 -4.76 3.28 49.36
C THR A 1097 -3.99 3.85 50.54
N GLY A 1098 -3.64 5.14 50.52
CA GLY A 1098 -2.75 5.76 51.51
C GLY A 1098 -1.29 5.33 51.40
N LYS A 1099 -0.91 4.58 50.36
CA LYS A 1099 0.49 4.23 50.07
C LYS A 1099 1.24 5.44 49.51
N ASN A 1100 2.57 5.40 49.57
CA ASN A 1100 3.45 6.40 48.97
C ASN A 1100 4.44 5.75 48.00
N LEU A 1101 3.90 5.15 46.93
CA LEU A 1101 4.69 4.51 45.90
C LEU A 1101 5.41 5.55 45.03
N PRO A 1102 6.71 5.38 44.75
CA PRO A 1102 7.45 6.22 43.80
C PRO A 1102 6.81 6.29 42.40
N LEU A 1103 6.93 7.45 41.75
CA LEU A 1103 6.56 7.61 40.34
C LEU A 1103 7.67 7.09 39.42
N PHE A 1104 7.31 6.66 38.22
CA PHE A 1104 8.27 6.19 37.23
C PHE A 1104 8.84 7.35 36.43
N SER A 1105 10.16 7.41 36.31
CA SER A 1105 10.82 8.12 35.21
C SER A 1105 10.83 7.24 33.95
N GLN A 1106 11.07 7.82 32.77
CA GLN A 1106 11.21 7.06 31.53
C GLN A 1106 12.37 6.06 31.60
N GLU A 1107 13.48 6.44 32.24
CA GLU A 1107 14.67 5.62 32.48
C GLU A 1107 14.33 4.40 33.33
N THR A 1108 13.66 4.63 34.46
CA THR A 1108 13.27 3.57 35.39
C THR A 1108 12.32 2.60 34.72
N LEU A 1109 11.30 3.12 34.01
CA LEU A 1109 10.34 2.29 33.31
C LEU A 1109 11.01 1.47 32.21
N LEU A 1110 11.83 2.07 31.35
CA LEU A 1110 12.53 1.36 30.28
C LEU A 1110 13.42 0.23 30.82
N ALA A 1111 14.16 0.50 31.91
CA ALA A 1111 14.99 -0.50 32.57
C ALA A 1111 14.17 -1.69 33.09
N GLN A 1112 13.03 -1.42 33.75
CA GLN A 1112 12.14 -2.48 34.25
C GLN A 1112 11.50 -3.29 33.11
N VAL A 1113 11.07 -2.63 32.04
CA VAL A 1113 10.46 -3.30 30.88
C VAL A 1113 11.46 -4.23 30.19
N LEU A 1114 12.68 -3.78 29.93
CA LEU A 1114 13.70 -4.58 29.25
C LEU A 1114 14.16 -5.77 30.11
N PHE A 1115 14.37 -5.54 31.41
CA PHE A 1115 14.67 -6.62 32.35
C PHE A 1115 13.56 -7.66 32.38
N LYS A 1116 12.31 -7.23 32.48
CA LYS A 1116 11.16 -8.13 32.53
C LYS A 1116 10.96 -8.88 31.21
N PHE A 1117 11.12 -8.20 30.08
CA PHE A 1117 11.07 -8.81 28.76
C PHE A 1117 12.12 -9.90 28.61
N GLU A 1118 13.37 -9.64 29.03
CA GLU A 1118 14.43 -10.63 28.92
C GLU A 1118 14.18 -11.88 29.78
N GLN A 1119 13.62 -11.72 30.99
CA GLN A 1119 13.18 -12.85 31.81
C GLN A 1119 12.13 -13.70 31.10
N LEU A 1120 11.09 -13.04 30.56
CA LEU A 1120 10.01 -13.72 29.84
C LEU A 1120 10.53 -14.38 28.57
N TYR A 1121 11.42 -13.73 27.83
CA TYR A 1121 11.97 -14.24 26.57
C TYR A 1121 12.92 -15.43 26.78
N LYS A 1122 13.76 -15.41 27.82
CA LYS A 1122 14.60 -16.57 28.18
C LYS A 1122 13.75 -17.77 28.57
N GLN A 1123 12.71 -17.56 29.39
CA GLN A 1123 11.75 -18.62 29.72
C GLN A 1123 11.01 -19.11 28.48
N PHE A 1124 10.62 -18.22 27.56
CA PHE A 1124 9.93 -18.54 26.31
C PHE A 1124 10.74 -19.47 25.41
N LEU A 1125 12.06 -19.22 25.30
CA LEU A 1125 12.97 -20.08 24.52
C LEU A 1125 13.36 -21.37 25.25
N GLY A 1126 13.67 -21.28 26.55
CA GLY A 1126 14.34 -22.35 27.31
C GLY A 1126 13.48 -23.16 28.27
N GLY A 1127 12.20 -22.83 28.47
CA GLY A 1127 11.28 -23.61 29.31
C GLY A 1127 11.06 -25.03 28.78
N ASP A 1128 10.27 -25.85 29.48
CA ASP A 1128 10.02 -27.30 29.25
C ASP A 1128 9.46 -27.70 27.85
N GLY A 1129 9.76 -26.96 26.78
CA GLY A 1129 9.18 -27.07 25.44
C GLY A 1129 7.79 -26.46 25.32
N ARG A 1130 7.30 -25.74 26.35
CA ARG A 1130 5.91 -25.25 26.44
C ARG A 1130 5.63 -23.91 25.76
N GLY A 1131 6.67 -23.18 25.33
CA GLY A 1131 6.48 -21.94 24.57
C GLY A 1131 5.69 -20.87 25.33
N PHE A 1132 4.63 -20.33 24.71
CA PHE A 1132 3.78 -19.31 25.33
C PHE A 1132 2.84 -19.87 26.41
N ALA A 1133 2.55 -21.18 26.41
CA ALA A 1133 1.57 -21.78 27.32
C ALA A 1133 1.88 -21.53 28.81
N GLN A 1134 3.17 -21.41 29.16
CA GLN A 1134 3.60 -21.11 30.53
C GLN A 1134 3.25 -19.68 31.01
N PHE A 1135 2.92 -18.77 30.10
CA PHE A 1135 2.53 -17.38 30.42
C PHE A 1135 1.03 -17.16 30.34
N GLU A 1136 0.24 -18.17 29.95
CA GLU A 1136 -1.20 -18.04 29.71
C GLU A 1136 -1.94 -17.49 30.94
N GLU A 1137 -1.63 -18.00 32.13
CA GLU A 1137 -2.25 -17.57 33.39
C GLU A 1137 -1.94 -16.09 33.70
N ILE A 1138 -0.68 -15.69 33.58
CA ILE A 1138 -0.24 -14.31 33.87
C ILE A 1138 -0.79 -13.34 32.82
N TYR A 1139 -0.85 -13.77 31.55
CA TYR A 1139 -1.43 -12.99 30.47
C TYR A 1139 -2.93 -12.78 30.70
N TYR A 1140 -3.69 -13.83 31.03
CA TYR A 1140 -5.13 -13.71 31.29
C TYR A 1140 -5.45 -12.96 32.58
N LYS A 1141 -4.56 -12.95 33.58
CA LYS A 1141 -4.69 -12.09 34.77
C LYS A 1141 -4.76 -10.60 34.40
N ARG A 1142 -4.11 -10.19 33.30
CA ARG A 1142 -4.08 -8.79 32.82
C ARG A 1142 -5.00 -8.53 31.62
N TRP A 1143 -5.57 -9.57 31.03
CA TRP A 1143 -6.39 -9.51 29.81
C TRP A 1143 -7.80 -8.96 30.04
N LEU A 1144 -8.33 -8.22 29.06
CA LEU A 1144 -9.64 -7.54 29.16
C LEU A 1144 -10.85 -8.33 28.71
N HIS A 1145 -10.68 -9.41 27.94
CA HIS A 1145 -11.77 -9.95 27.10
C HIS A 1145 -12.42 -11.22 27.64
N SER A 1146 -12.13 -11.62 28.87
CA SER A 1146 -12.60 -12.89 29.45
C SER A 1146 -14.13 -12.98 29.39
N ASN A 1147 -14.64 -14.00 28.70
CA ASN A 1147 -16.08 -14.27 28.48
C ASN A 1147 -16.89 -13.10 27.88
N SER A 1148 -16.23 -12.14 27.23
CA SER A 1148 -16.92 -11.03 26.59
C SER A 1148 -17.72 -11.50 25.38
N LEU A 1149 -18.99 -11.08 25.31
CA LEU A 1149 -19.86 -11.33 24.15
C LEU A 1149 -19.60 -10.28 23.09
N VAL A 1150 -19.30 -10.73 21.88
CA VAL A 1150 -18.99 -9.88 20.72
C VAL A 1150 -19.70 -10.40 19.47
N THR A 1151 -19.92 -9.53 18.49
CA THR A 1151 -20.51 -9.87 17.21
C THR A 1151 -19.41 -9.92 16.16
N LEU A 1152 -19.24 -11.08 15.52
CA LEU A 1152 -18.37 -11.22 14.35
C LEU A 1152 -19.14 -10.76 13.12
N THR A 1153 -18.69 -9.68 12.49
CA THR A 1153 -19.19 -9.23 11.18
C THR A 1153 -18.35 -9.74 10.02
N THR A 1154 -17.27 -10.46 10.32
CA THR A 1154 -16.42 -11.13 9.32
C THR A 1154 -17.03 -12.42 8.77
N VAL A 1155 -18.12 -12.88 9.38
CA VAL A 1155 -18.87 -14.08 8.97
C VAL A 1155 -20.27 -13.66 8.54
N THR A 1156 -20.80 -14.25 7.47
CA THR A 1156 -22.16 -13.99 6.98
C THR A 1156 -23.01 -15.26 7.14
N PRO A 1157 -24.14 -15.21 7.87
CA PRO A 1157 -24.65 -14.07 8.63
C PRO A 1157 -23.77 -13.72 9.84
N ASN A 1158 -23.84 -12.47 10.30
CA ASN A 1158 -23.12 -12.02 11.50
C ASN A 1158 -23.43 -12.96 12.67
N LYS A 1159 -22.41 -13.41 13.39
CA LYS A 1159 -22.56 -14.36 14.50
C LYS A 1159 -22.21 -13.69 15.82
N ARG A 1160 -23.07 -13.88 16.82
CA ARG A 1160 -22.76 -13.52 18.21
C ARG A 1160 -21.89 -14.63 18.80
N VAL A 1161 -20.74 -14.26 19.35
CA VAL A 1161 -19.74 -15.18 19.88
C VAL A 1161 -19.25 -14.72 21.25
N ARG A 1162 -18.75 -15.65 22.05
CA ARG A 1162 -18.08 -15.41 23.32
C ARG A 1162 -16.58 -15.60 23.16
N ILE A 1163 -15.79 -14.61 23.61
CA ILE A 1163 -14.33 -14.72 23.63
C ILE A 1163 -13.92 -15.71 24.72
N LYS A 1164 -13.15 -16.73 24.33
CA LYS A 1164 -12.65 -17.80 25.21
C LYS A 1164 -11.17 -17.69 25.54
N GLY A 1165 -10.38 -16.99 24.72
CA GLY A 1165 -8.96 -16.81 24.96
C GLY A 1165 -8.19 -16.63 23.65
N ILE A 1166 -6.94 -17.09 23.63
CA ILE A 1166 -6.08 -17.17 22.44
C ILE A 1166 -5.62 -18.60 22.18
N THR A 1167 -5.23 -18.91 20.95
CA THR A 1167 -4.55 -20.16 20.65
C THR A 1167 -3.08 -20.09 21.08
N LEU A 1168 -2.52 -21.19 21.59
CA LEU A 1168 -1.17 -21.24 22.16
C LEU A 1168 -0.06 -21.48 21.12
N ASP A 1169 -0.45 -21.76 19.87
CA ASP A 1169 0.43 -21.99 18.72
C ASP A 1169 0.73 -20.70 17.94
N TYR A 1170 -0.30 -19.88 17.70
CA TYR A 1170 -0.24 -18.69 16.85
C TYR A 1170 -0.88 -17.43 17.45
N GLY A 1171 -1.40 -17.48 18.69
CA GLY A 1171 -1.97 -16.32 19.37
C GLY A 1171 -3.31 -15.82 18.80
N LEU A 1172 -4.01 -16.65 18.01
CA LEU A 1172 -5.28 -16.29 17.36
C LEU A 1172 -6.36 -16.10 18.42
N LEU A 1173 -7.24 -15.10 18.26
CA LEU A 1173 -8.35 -14.90 19.18
C LEU A 1173 -9.36 -16.04 19.03
N ARG A 1174 -9.59 -16.80 20.10
CA ARG A 1174 -10.49 -17.94 20.16
C ARG A 1174 -11.86 -17.50 20.64
N THR A 1175 -12.89 -17.79 19.85
CA THR A 1175 -14.28 -17.42 20.15
C THR A 1175 -15.23 -18.59 19.87
N VAL A 1176 -16.34 -18.67 20.59
CA VAL A 1176 -17.36 -19.73 20.44
C VAL A 1176 -18.72 -19.09 20.19
N ALA A 1177 -19.48 -19.56 19.20
CA ALA A 1177 -20.83 -19.05 18.95
C ALA A 1177 -21.75 -19.24 20.15
N VAL A 1178 -22.69 -18.32 20.34
CA VAL A 1178 -23.72 -18.42 21.37
C VAL A 1178 -25.11 -18.45 20.76
N ASP A 1179 -26.04 -19.18 21.38
CA ASP A 1179 -27.45 -19.22 20.98
C ASP A 1179 -28.22 -17.96 21.45
N ASN A 1180 -29.51 -17.89 21.13
CA ASN A 1180 -30.37 -16.77 21.55
C ASN A 1180 -30.54 -16.66 23.07
N GLN A 1181 -30.12 -17.66 23.84
CA GLN A 1181 -30.10 -17.67 25.32
C GLN A 1181 -28.68 -17.47 25.86
N GLU A 1182 -27.72 -17.06 25.03
CA GLU A 1182 -26.31 -16.83 25.36
C GLU A 1182 -25.56 -18.09 25.88
N ARG A 1183 -26.05 -19.27 25.52
CA ARG A 1183 -25.38 -20.56 25.80
C ARG A 1183 -24.42 -20.88 24.66
N ASP A 1184 -23.26 -21.43 25.02
CA ASP A 1184 -22.23 -21.80 24.05
C ASP A 1184 -22.75 -22.91 23.11
N ILE A 1185 -22.61 -22.71 21.80
CA ILE A 1185 -22.94 -23.70 20.78
C ILE A 1185 -21.72 -24.60 20.58
N VAL A 1186 -21.84 -25.86 21.02
CA VAL A 1186 -20.76 -26.84 20.93
C VAL A 1186 -20.44 -27.14 19.45
N GLY A 1187 -19.18 -26.95 19.06
CA GLY A 1187 -18.68 -27.22 17.70
C GLY A 1187 -18.56 -26.00 16.77
N GLU A 1188 -19.12 -24.84 17.13
CA GLU A 1188 -18.97 -23.60 16.34
C GLU A 1188 -17.92 -22.66 16.97
N GLU A 1189 -16.63 -22.99 16.79
CA GLU A 1189 -15.50 -22.16 17.23
C GLU A 1189 -14.90 -21.36 16.06
N TYR A 1190 -14.66 -20.06 16.26
CA TYR A 1190 -13.98 -19.17 15.30
C TYR A 1190 -12.65 -18.69 15.86
N ARG A 1191 -11.61 -18.72 15.03
CA ARG A 1191 -10.25 -18.28 15.34
C ARG A 1191 -9.87 -17.09 14.47
N LEU A 1192 -9.52 -15.96 15.08
CA LEU A 1192 -9.37 -14.69 14.38
C LEU A 1192 -7.92 -14.21 14.43
N GLN A 1193 -7.39 -13.82 13.27
CA GLN A 1193 -6.03 -13.28 13.13
C GLN A 1193 -5.98 -11.78 13.49
N PRO A 1194 -4.91 -11.30 14.16
CA PRO A 1194 -4.81 -9.89 14.56
C PRO A 1194 -4.68 -8.88 13.42
N ASP A 1195 -4.09 -9.28 12.29
CA ASP A 1195 -3.82 -8.36 11.17
C ASP A 1195 -5.00 -8.20 10.21
N GLY A 1196 -5.89 -9.20 10.11
CA GLY A 1196 -7.10 -9.16 9.29
C GLY A 1196 -8.36 -8.64 10.01
N ASN A 1197 -8.34 -8.53 11.35
CA ASN A 1197 -9.52 -8.17 12.14
C ASN A 1197 -9.30 -6.90 12.98
N SER A 1198 -10.31 -6.04 13.05
CA SER A 1198 -10.42 -4.91 13.96
C SER A 1198 -11.37 -5.27 15.08
N PHE A 1199 -10.92 -5.13 16.33
CA PHE A 1199 -11.74 -5.37 17.50
C PHE A 1199 -12.14 -4.06 18.16
N ASP A 1200 -13.42 -3.71 18.03
CA ASP A 1200 -14.07 -2.60 18.72
C ASP A 1200 -14.79 -3.14 19.97
N MET A 1201 -14.13 -3.00 21.12
CA MET A 1201 -14.63 -3.49 22.40
C MET A 1201 -15.88 -2.73 22.87
N LEU A 1202 -16.03 -1.46 22.49
CA LEU A 1202 -17.15 -0.62 22.91
C LEU A 1202 -18.43 -1.02 22.17
N LYS A 1203 -18.31 -1.31 20.87
CA LYS A 1203 -19.41 -1.85 20.06
C LYS A 1203 -19.63 -3.35 20.27
N GLY A 1204 -18.78 -4.01 21.05
CA GLY A 1204 -18.75 -5.47 21.18
C GLY A 1204 -18.66 -6.14 19.80
N LEU A 1205 -17.80 -5.64 18.92
CA LEU A 1205 -17.80 -6.00 17.50
C LEU A 1205 -16.39 -6.32 17.01
N ILE A 1206 -16.27 -7.42 16.27
CA ILE A 1206 -15.06 -7.77 15.54
C ILE A 1206 -15.38 -7.74 14.05
N SER A 1207 -14.73 -6.83 13.34
CA SER A 1207 -14.91 -6.59 11.91
C SER A 1207 -13.62 -6.90 11.16
N GLN A 1208 -13.73 -7.09 9.85
CA GLN A 1208 -12.58 -7.24 8.98
C GLN A 1208 -11.95 -5.86 8.82
N LYS A 1209 -10.63 -5.75 8.96
CA LYS A 1209 -9.93 -4.49 8.62
C LYS A 1209 -10.11 -4.26 7.11
N SER A 1210 -10.61 -3.08 6.76
CA SER A 1210 -10.82 -2.60 5.39
C SER A 1210 -9.51 -2.38 4.64
#